data_AF-A0A5Q4ETP9-F1
#
_entry.id   AF-A0A5Q4ETP9-F1
#
_cell.length_a   1.000
_cell.length_b   1.000
_cell.length_c   1.000
_cell.angle_alpha   90.00
_cell.angle_beta   90.00
_cell.angle_gamma   90.00
#
_symmetry.space_group_name_H-M   'P 1'
#
loop_
_entity.id
_entity.type
_entity.pdbx_description
1 polymer ?
#
loop_
_entity_poly.entity_id
_entity_poly.type
_entity_poly.pdbx_seq_one_letter_code
_entity_poly.pdbx_strand_id
1 'polypeptide(L)'
;MRFFDRLAIPGLSLAAVIAIGAATAWTQQHQTSPAALNIQAAAAPAAVAGLGDVDAPGTGWLHLEVGDIRTAELADVRLQREALDASKRYVIQFDSPITPERRARMEAMGVTLGDYLPHHAYIVVVSPERGAEPAALAAVDSVMWMGEYQDAWKLSPEIGNRTLYTPERQAMADRGEVGVIVNLFAGADRAAALEAVNAIPGAQIHYVSELGGNPFISASMPLNRVGSLASVKDVQFVEEAWEITERMNNVRWVVQTNVSGMTPLYDQGLRGEGQVIGILDTRINVNHCSFADTNPIGPDHRKILAYNESLGSASHGTHVAGIAAGDSGVDDNTRGVAYQSKIVYATWPSFTESAILQRFNLHHSQGGRLHTNSWGDDGTTAYNGLTRGIDVFQWNEEDSQTFWAVTNTATMKNPENSKNTLAVGATSPVPNQANHCTGGVGPTNDGRRKPEIYAPGCSTQAASSSSSCGTVGNSGTSMASPAVAGVGALARQYYMDGFFPTGEADAGQAFTPSGALVKATLLNSAVDMTGVAGYPSNLEGWGRVLANDTLYFLGDTRRLHVVDIRNDEGLSTGQEYFEEITVLGSGENLKVTLVWTDFPGAVGTSFAAVNDLDLEVTGPSGTYLGNVFSGGVSVTGGTKDDRNNVEQVHIQNPDPGVWTVRIAGAAVNQETQGFALVVTGDIEVAAPPFTVSTPNGTPSLMDPGVPESFDVRIAEGKENIVSGSERLYYRYDGGSWQNMALTHLGGDMYEATLPAPMCDSEPEFYVAAMGDLGTVRTAPSLGPDAPYQAAVGEIVTNVVFEEGFNSGSFPTGWSSTGIWNVTSSCSIGDSCDGGTWAYYGDTSTCTFNTGAANQGELLSAPLTLPTPPPGGTVVVEFCYTLQTENNPSYDIARFSIPGSSINVRMSESPTQWTTFTQDVTAMAGETVQLRWHFDTVDGVLNNFRGWQVDGVVVRASGLECEDVDPPCGLADLNCDGFVGSEDLAILLGSWGPCVGCPADLNGDGSVGSEDLAIMLGLWGPSNP
;
A
#
# COMPACT_ATOMS: atom_id res chain seq x y z
N MET A 1 48.85 -9.80 23.90
CA MET A 1 49.92 -9.72 24.93
C MET A 1 51.25 -10.14 24.26
N ARG A 2 52.38 -9.58 24.69
CA ARG A 2 53.71 -9.49 24.04
C ARG A 2 54.43 -10.77 23.52
N PHE A 3 55.13 -10.59 22.37
CA PHE A 3 56.53 -11.05 22.01
C PHE A 3 56.87 -12.57 22.02
N PHE A 4 57.92 -13.12 21.35
CA PHE A 4 59.18 -12.67 20.69
C PHE A 4 59.40 -13.53 19.39
N ASP A 5 60.37 -13.35 18.47
CA ASP A 5 61.13 -12.21 17.87
C ASP A 5 62.23 -12.77 16.90
N ARG A 6 62.71 -11.98 15.92
CA ARG A 6 64.00 -12.10 15.14
C ARG A 6 64.33 -13.37 14.30
N LEU A 7 64.77 -13.26 13.04
CA LEU A 7 66.08 -12.67 12.62
C LEU A 7 66.10 -12.26 11.12
N ALA A 8 66.92 -11.24 10.77
CA ALA A 8 67.10 -10.63 9.43
C ALA A 8 68.08 -11.45 8.50
N ILE A 9 68.50 -11.08 7.27
CA ILE A 9 68.91 -9.80 6.62
C ILE A 9 68.95 -9.96 5.05
N PRO A 10 69.46 -9.01 4.22
CA PRO A 10 68.82 -7.87 3.51
C PRO A 10 68.63 -8.03 1.98
N GLY A 11 68.04 -7.01 1.30
CA GLY A 11 68.22 -6.82 -0.15
C GLY A 11 67.33 -5.78 -0.84
N LEU A 12 67.52 -4.48 -0.60
CA LEU A 12 66.73 -3.40 -1.22
C LEU A 12 67.59 -2.23 -1.69
N SER A 13 67.49 -1.85 -2.97
CA SER A 13 67.59 -0.45 -3.43
C SER A 13 67.17 -0.31 -4.89
N LEU A 14 66.20 0.56 -5.20
CA LEU A 14 66.45 1.76 -6.02
C LEU A 14 65.28 2.75 -5.88
N ALA A 15 65.57 4.04 -6.06
CA ALA A 15 64.59 5.12 -6.11
C ALA A 15 64.84 5.99 -7.36
N ALA A 16 63.77 6.63 -7.86
CA ALA A 16 63.71 7.57 -9.00
C ALA A 16 64.00 6.93 -10.39
N VAL A 17 63.21 7.13 -11.46
CA VAL A 17 62.45 8.33 -11.89
C VAL A 17 61.15 7.97 -12.63
N ILE A 18 60.14 8.79 -12.36
CA ILE A 18 58.78 8.92 -12.89
C ILE A 18 58.63 8.91 -14.43
N ALA A 19 57.61 8.19 -14.93
CA ALA A 19 56.70 8.65 -16.01
C ALA A 19 55.38 7.82 -16.05
N ILE A 20 54.32 8.34 -15.41
CA ILE A 20 52.88 8.30 -15.77
C ILE A 20 52.36 7.01 -16.49
N GLY A 21 51.47 6.15 -15.95
CA GLY A 21 50.50 6.25 -14.84
C GLY A 21 49.05 6.38 -15.37
N ALA A 22 48.04 5.58 -14.98
CA ALA A 22 47.92 4.38 -14.13
C ALA A 22 46.71 3.54 -14.67
N ALA A 23 46.15 2.45 -14.10
CA ALA A 23 46.34 1.64 -12.87
C ALA A 23 45.85 0.19 -13.19
N THR A 24 46.71 -0.83 -13.25
CA THR A 24 47.04 -1.84 -12.19
C THR A 24 45.94 -2.83 -11.76
N ALA A 25 46.15 -4.10 -12.13
CA ALA A 25 45.57 -5.29 -11.49
C ALA A 25 46.48 -5.80 -10.34
N TRP A 26 45.94 -6.56 -9.37
CA TRP A 26 46.73 -7.45 -8.50
C TRP A 26 45.84 -8.52 -7.82
N THR A 27 45.90 -9.77 -8.29
CA THR A 27 46.30 -10.98 -7.53
C THR A 27 45.93 -12.26 -8.31
N GLN A 28 46.92 -13.14 -8.49
CA GLN A 28 46.72 -14.49 -9.02
C GLN A 28 47.53 -15.46 -8.17
N GLN A 29 46.88 -16.24 -7.31
CA GLN A 29 47.42 -17.50 -6.81
C GLN A 29 46.31 -18.39 -6.23
N HIS A 30 46.54 -19.71 -6.32
CA HIS A 30 45.63 -20.79 -5.88
C HIS A 30 44.43 -21.10 -6.78
N GLN A 31 44.66 -21.15 -8.10
CA GLN A 31 43.97 -22.13 -8.95
C GLN A 31 44.77 -23.44 -8.96
N THR A 32 44.57 -24.29 -7.96
CA THR A 32 44.73 -25.74 -8.18
C THR A 32 43.52 -26.20 -8.97
N SER A 33 43.72 -26.51 -10.25
CA SER A 33 42.67 -27.13 -11.05
C SER A 33 42.21 -28.42 -10.37
N PRO A 34 40.91 -28.61 -10.07
CA PRO A 34 40.41 -29.96 -9.90
C PRO A 34 40.70 -30.68 -11.21
N ALA A 35 41.32 -31.86 -11.13
CA ALA A 35 41.64 -32.62 -12.32
C ALA A 35 40.34 -32.89 -13.09
N ALA A 36 40.28 -32.49 -14.36
CA ALA A 36 39.21 -32.88 -15.26
C ALA A 36 39.24 -34.41 -15.38
N LEU A 37 38.47 -35.09 -14.52
CA LEU A 37 38.31 -36.53 -14.60
C LEU A 37 37.49 -36.78 -15.86
N ASN A 38 38.19 -37.27 -16.88
CA ASN A 38 37.64 -37.53 -18.20
C ASN A 38 36.60 -38.66 -18.06
N ILE A 39 35.35 -38.32 -17.79
CA ILE A 39 34.23 -39.25 -17.91
C ILE A 39 34.13 -39.56 -19.39
N GLN A 40 34.66 -40.71 -19.79
CA GLN A 40 34.48 -41.26 -21.13
C GLN A 40 33.02 -41.72 -21.28
N ALA A 41 32.13 -40.75 -21.45
CA ALA A 41 31.01 -40.96 -22.34
C ALA A 41 31.59 -41.42 -23.69
N ALA A 42 31.09 -42.53 -24.23
CA ALA A 42 31.40 -42.90 -25.60
C ALA A 42 31.03 -41.71 -26.49
N ALA A 43 31.96 -41.25 -27.32
CA ALA A 43 31.87 -39.94 -27.97
C ALA A 43 30.53 -39.76 -28.70
N ALA A 44 29.67 -38.89 -28.17
CA ALA A 44 28.52 -38.40 -28.90
C ALA A 44 29.02 -37.71 -30.19
N PRO A 45 28.35 -37.89 -31.34
CA PRO A 45 28.70 -37.16 -32.54
C PRO A 45 28.60 -35.65 -32.26
N ALA A 46 29.56 -34.89 -32.80
CA ALA A 46 29.69 -33.47 -32.49
C ALA A 46 28.43 -32.68 -32.89
N ALA A 47 27.93 -31.85 -31.98
CA ALA A 47 26.81 -30.95 -32.25
C ALA A 47 27.11 -30.06 -33.47
N VAL A 48 26.24 -30.14 -34.48
CA VAL A 48 26.42 -29.41 -35.75
C VAL A 48 25.92 -27.97 -35.58
N ALA A 49 26.83 -27.07 -35.22
CA ALA A 49 26.52 -25.65 -35.14
C ALA A 49 26.26 -25.05 -36.54
N GLY A 50 24.98 -24.79 -36.86
CA GLY A 50 24.54 -23.89 -37.93
C GLY A 50 24.12 -24.54 -39.25
N LEU A 51 22.88 -25.03 -39.31
CA LEU A 51 22.10 -25.24 -40.54
C LEU A 51 20.62 -24.85 -40.27
N GLY A 52 19.89 -24.39 -41.28
CA GLY A 52 18.57 -23.73 -41.11
C GLY A 52 17.36 -24.66 -40.89
N ASP A 53 16.24 -24.05 -40.47
CA ASP A 53 14.92 -24.65 -40.21
C ASP A 53 14.94 -26.00 -39.47
N VAL A 54 15.45 -25.97 -38.23
CA VAL A 54 15.33 -27.07 -37.27
C VAL A 54 13.90 -27.26 -36.73
N ASP A 55 13.07 -26.22 -36.73
CA ASP A 55 11.75 -26.20 -36.06
C ASP A 55 10.55 -26.71 -36.89
N ALA A 56 10.73 -27.15 -38.14
CA ALA A 56 9.62 -27.66 -38.92
C ALA A 56 9.17 -29.08 -38.42
N PRO A 57 7.87 -29.36 -38.25
CA PRO A 57 7.40 -30.71 -37.89
C PRO A 57 7.68 -31.72 -39.01
N GLY A 58 8.21 -32.90 -38.66
CA GLY A 58 8.50 -33.98 -39.62
C GLY A 58 9.86 -33.88 -40.34
N THR A 59 10.86 -33.24 -39.73
CA THR A 59 12.21 -33.01 -40.30
C THR A 59 13.25 -34.09 -39.99
N GLY A 60 12.95 -35.07 -39.12
CA GLY A 60 13.89 -36.14 -38.75
C GLY A 60 14.89 -35.74 -37.66
N TRP A 61 14.44 -35.00 -36.65
CA TRP A 61 15.22 -34.62 -35.45
C TRP A 61 14.53 -35.12 -34.17
N LEU A 62 15.33 -35.46 -33.16
CA LEU A 62 14.92 -35.61 -31.76
C LEU A 62 15.52 -34.44 -30.98
N HIS A 63 14.69 -33.77 -30.18
CA HIS A 63 15.12 -32.70 -29.28
C HIS A 63 15.18 -33.28 -27.87
N LEU A 64 16.40 -33.42 -27.34
CA LEU A 64 16.69 -34.01 -26.03
C LEU A 64 17.56 -33.04 -25.22
N GLU A 65 17.59 -33.18 -23.90
CA GLU A 65 18.42 -32.33 -23.03
C GLU A 65 19.93 -32.44 -23.33
N VAL A 66 20.36 -33.58 -23.88
CA VAL A 66 21.73 -33.81 -24.37
C VAL A 66 22.04 -33.15 -25.72
N GLY A 67 21.07 -32.43 -26.32
CA GLY A 67 21.16 -31.74 -27.61
C GLY A 67 20.25 -32.31 -28.70
N ASP A 68 20.22 -31.62 -29.84
CA ASP A 68 19.45 -32.02 -31.02
C ASP A 68 20.14 -33.16 -31.78
N ILE A 69 19.40 -34.24 -32.03
CA ILE A 69 19.92 -35.46 -32.67
C ILE A 69 19.16 -35.76 -33.95
N ARG A 70 19.88 -35.86 -35.08
CA ARG A 70 19.27 -36.16 -36.37
C ARG A 70 19.03 -37.66 -36.54
N THR A 71 17.77 -38.08 -36.65
CA THR A 71 17.41 -39.50 -36.74
C THR A 71 17.93 -40.17 -38.02
N ALA A 72 18.08 -39.41 -39.11
CA ALA A 72 18.70 -39.87 -40.35
C ALA A 72 20.19 -40.27 -40.23
N GLU A 73 20.86 -39.87 -39.15
CA GLU A 73 22.26 -40.21 -38.87
C GLU A 73 22.38 -41.37 -37.86
N LEU A 74 21.24 -41.89 -37.38
CA LEU A 74 21.15 -43.06 -36.50
C LEU A 74 20.72 -44.32 -37.27
N ALA A 75 20.97 -45.48 -36.66
CA ALA A 75 20.45 -46.75 -37.15
C ALA A 75 18.90 -46.77 -37.10
N ASP A 76 18.26 -47.23 -38.18
CA ASP A 76 16.82 -47.54 -38.20
C ASP A 76 16.62 -49.06 -38.12
N VAL A 77 16.12 -49.53 -36.97
CA VAL A 77 15.97 -50.98 -36.69
C VAL A 77 14.96 -51.66 -37.60
N ARG A 78 14.00 -50.91 -38.17
CA ARG A 78 12.99 -51.42 -39.11
C ARG A 78 13.63 -51.77 -40.45
N LEU A 79 14.52 -50.91 -40.92
CA LEU A 79 15.23 -51.07 -42.20
C LEU A 79 16.34 -52.12 -42.11
N GLN A 80 17.04 -52.18 -40.98
CA GLN A 80 18.09 -53.18 -40.71
C GLN A 80 17.53 -54.56 -40.38
N ARG A 81 16.24 -54.65 -40.01
CA ARG A 81 15.52 -55.88 -39.63
C ARG A 81 16.13 -56.60 -38.42
N GLU A 82 16.68 -55.84 -37.49
CA GLU A 82 17.20 -56.37 -36.23
C GLU A 82 16.04 -56.81 -35.33
N ALA A 83 16.17 -57.99 -34.69
CA ALA A 83 15.12 -58.49 -33.82
C ALA A 83 14.90 -57.53 -32.62
N LEU A 84 13.65 -57.09 -32.44
CA LEU A 84 13.30 -56.20 -31.34
C LEU A 84 13.33 -56.96 -30.01
N ASP A 85 13.90 -56.34 -28.98
CA ASP A 85 14.03 -56.89 -27.64
C ASP A 85 13.03 -56.22 -26.70
N ALA A 86 12.09 -56.99 -26.14
CA ALA A 86 11.10 -56.53 -25.16
C ALA A 86 11.75 -55.98 -23.86
N SER A 87 13.01 -56.31 -23.61
CA SER A 87 13.78 -55.78 -22.47
C SER A 87 14.22 -54.33 -22.66
N LYS A 88 14.27 -53.84 -23.91
CA LYS A 88 14.77 -52.50 -24.25
C LYS A 88 13.66 -51.45 -24.30
N ARG A 89 14.05 -50.21 -24.58
CA ARG A 89 13.16 -49.12 -24.99
C ARG A 89 13.61 -48.61 -26.34
N TYR A 90 12.65 -48.17 -27.14
CA TYR A 90 12.88 -47.63 -28.47
C TYR A 90 12.26 -46.24 -28.57
N VAL A 91 12.71 -45.45 -29.53
CA VAL A 91 12.02 -44.22 -29.96
C VAL A 91 11.45 -44.47 -31.34
N ILE A 92 10.21 -44.06 -31.57
CA ILE A 92 9.57 -44.05 -32.88
C ILE A 92 9.22 -42.60 -33.25
N GLN A 93 9.45 -42.20 -34.50
CA GLN A 93 9.09 -40.87 -35.01
C GLN A 93 8.09 -40.98 -36.16
N PHE A 94 7.03 -40.17 -36.11
CA PHE A 94 5.97 -40.15 -37.12
C PHE A 94 6.04 -38.93 -38.06
N ASP A 95 5.49 -39.08 -39.26
CA ASP A 95 5.38 -38.03 -40.29
C ASP A 95 4.46 -36.86 -39.88
N SER A 96 3.46 -37.15 -39.05
CA SER A 96 2.46 -36.21 -38.54
C SER A 96 2.03 -36.58 -37.12
N PRO A 97 1.23 -35.73 -36.44
CA PRO A 97 0.66 -36.07 -35.14
C PRO A 97 -0.07 -37.42 -35.15
N ILE A 98 0.00 -38.16 -34.04
CA ILE A 98 -0.63 -39.48 -33.92
C ILE A 98 -2.15 -39.34 -33.81
N THR A 99 -2.90 -40.03 -34.68
CA THR A 99 -4.36 -40.13 -34.58
C THR A 99 -4.78 -41.35 -33.74
N PRO A 100 -6.01 -41.41 -33.20
CA PRO A 100 -6.50 -42.57 -32.46
C PRO A 100 -6.40 -43.88 -33.27
N GLU A 101 -6.68 -43.84 -34.57
CA GLU A 101 -6.61 -44.99 -35.48
C GLU A 101 -5.16 -45.44 -35.71
N ARG A 102 -4.23 -44.49 -35.86
CA ARG A 102 -2.80 -44.78 -35.96
C ARG A 102 -2.28 -45.39 -34.65
N ARG A 103 -2.66 -44.84 -33.49
CA ARG A 103 -2.33 -45.40 -32.16
C ARG A 103 -2.83 -46.83 -32.00
N ALA A 104 -4.11 -47.08 -32.28
CA ALA A 104 -4.70 -48.42 -32.20
C ALA A 104 -4.02 -49.42 -33.18
N ARG A 105 -3.58 -48.96 -34.36
CA ARG A 105 -2.79 -49.78 -35.30
C ARG A 105 -1.41 -50.14 -34.72
N MET A 106 -0.71 -49.21 -34.08
CA MET A 106 0.58 -49.50 -33.43
C MET A 106 0.41 -50.49 -32.26
N GLU A 107 -0.61 -50.30 -31.43
CA GLU A 107 -0.92 -51.19 -30.30
C GLU A 107 -1.29 -52.61 -30.78
N ALA A 108 -2.06 -52.72 -31.86
CA ALA A 108 -2.39 -54.01 -32.51
C ALA A 108 -1.16 -54.70 -33.15
N MET A 109 -0.08 -53.95 -33.41
CA MET A 109 1.21 -54.46 -33.86
C MET A 109 2.20 -54.68 -32.70
N GLY A 110 1.72 -54.67 -31.45
CA GLY A 110 2.56 -54.92 -30.27
C GLY A 110 3.47 -53.75 -29.89
N VAL A 111 3.20 -52.52 -30.34
CA VAL A 111 3.96 -51.31 -29.97
C VAL A 111 3.09 -50.40 -29.09
N THR A 112 3.50 -50.25 -27.83
CA THR A 112 2.83 -49.36 -26.86
C THR A 112 3.55 -48.01 -26.85
N LEU A 113 2.83 -46.94 -27.21
CA LEU A 113 3.35 -45.57 -27.15
C LEU A 113 3.34 -45.04 -25.72
N GLY A 114 4.52 -44.75 -25.16
CA GLY A 114 4.72 -44.11 -23.87
C GLY A 114 4.94 -42.60 -24.01
N ASP A 115 5.96 -42.08 -23.32
CA ASP A 115 6.24 -40.64 -23.23
C ASP A 115 6.49 -39.99 -24.59
N TYR A 116 5.98 -38.77 -24.74
CA TYR A 116 6.12 -37.96 -25.95
C TYR A 116 7.46 -37.23 -25.98
N LEU A 117 8.12 -37.28 -27.13
CA LEU A 117 9.25 -36.41 -27.48
C LEU A 117 8.78 -35.45 -28.59
N PRO A 118 9.18 -34.16 -28.58
CA PRO A 118 8.79 -33.20 -29.61
C PRO A 118 8.99 -33.69 -31.07
N HIS A 119 8.25 -33.09 -32.01
CA HIS A 119 8.26 -33.44 -33.44
C HIS A 119 7.80 -34.88 -33.71
N HIS A 120 6.64 -35.25 -33.12
CA HIS A 120 5.92 -36.50 -33.35
C HIS A 120 6.70 -37.77 -32.96
N ALA A 121 7.63 -37.67 -32.01
CA ALA A 121 8.39 -38.80 -31.51
C ALA A 121 7.79 -39.34 -30.20
N TYR A 122 7.94 -40.64 -29.96
CA TYR A 122 7.48 -41.29 -28.73
C TYR A 122 8.51 -42.32 -28.27
N ILE A 123 8.76 -42.37 -26.97
CA ILE A 123 9.41 -43.52 -26.34
C ILE A 123 8.40 -44.67 -26.32
N VAL A 124 8.79 -45.87 -26.73
CA VAL A 124 7.90 -47.02 -26.89
C VAL A 124 8.41 -48.28 -26.20
N VAL A 125 7.45 -49.09 -25.77
CA VAL A 125 7.66 -50.49 -25.37
C VAL A 125 7.18 -51.39 -26.50
N VAL A 126 7.94 -52.45 -26.78
CA VAL A 126 7.66 -53.40 -27.87
C VAL A 126 7.42 -54.79 -27.30
N SER A 127 6.42 -55.48 -27.86
CA SER A 127 6.05 -56.86 -27.54
C SER A 127 6.20 -57.73 -28.79
N PRO A 128 7.39 -58.31 -29.06
CA PRO A 128 7.61 -59.21 -30.20
C PRO A 128 6.62 -60.38 -30.23
N GLU A 129 6.25 -60.91 -29.06
CA GLU A 129 5.24 -61.96 -28.89
C GLU A 129 3.80 -61.54 -29.28
N ARG A 130 3.57 -60.23 -29.48
CA ARG A 130 2.32 -59.65 -30.01
C ARG A 130 2.44 -59.17 -31.47
N GLY A 131 3.52 -59.53 -32.17
CA GLY A 131 3.71 -59.20 -33.57
C GLY A 131 4.49 -57.91 -33.85
N ALA A 132 5.24 -57.40 -32.87
CA ALA A 132 6.16 -56.29 -33.07
C ALA A 132 7.38 -56.73 -33.89
N GLU A 133 7.20 -56.87 -35.21
CA GLU A 133 8.25 -57.23 -36.15
C GLU A 133 8.77 -56.01 -36.92
N PRO A 134 10.11 -55.83 -37.05
CA PRO A 134 10.72 -54.72 -37.80
C PRO A 134 10.18 -54.57 -39.22
N ALA A 135 9.95 -55.68 -39.92
CA ALA A 135 9.45 -55.69 -41.30
C ALA A 135 7.99 -55.21 -41.41
N ALA A 136 7.17 -55.43 -40.37
CA ALA A 136 5.80 -54.94 -40.32
C ALA A 136 5.78 -53.43 -40.01
N LEU A 137 6.66 -52.97 -39.10
CA LEU A 137 6.83 -51.56 -38.74
C LEU A 137 7.47 -50.72 -39.87
N ALA A 138 8.30 -51.33 -40.72
CA ALA A 138 8.81 -50.73 -41.95
C ALA A 138 7.71 -50.50 -43.01
N ALA A 139 6.58 -51.23 -42.92
CA ALA A 139 5.43 -51.11 -43.82
C ALA A 139 4.31 -50.19 -43.27
N VAL A 140 4.63 -49.36 -42.26
CA VAL A 140 3.74 -48.31 -41.76
C VAL A 140 4.21 -46.98 -42.33
N ASP A 141 3.56 -46.53 -43.40
CA ASP A 141 3.96 -45.35 -44.19
C ASP A 141 4.14 -44.06 -43.37
N SER A 142 3.44 -43.95 -42.22
CA SER A 142 3.52 -42.81 -41.31
C SER A 142 4.70 -42.84 -40.34
N VAL A 143 5.49 -43.92 -40.28
CA VAL A 143 6.66 -44.01 -39.40
C VAL A 143 7.90 -43.58 -40.16
N MET A 144 8.46 -42.42 -39.80
CA MET A 144 9.68 -41.88 -40.41
C MET A 144 10.92 -42.66 -39.99
N TRP A 145 11.06 -42.95 -38.70
CA TRP A 145 12.23 -43.58 -38.10
C TRP A 145 11.87 -44.37 -36.85
N MET A 146 12.67 -45.39 -36.53
CA MET A 146 12.66 -46.03 -35.21
C MET A 146 14.05 -46.55 -34.85
N GLY A 147 14.49 -46.32 -33.61
CA GLY A 147 15.77 -46.81 -33.10
C GLY A 147 15.74 -47.07 -31.59
N GLU A 148 16.81 -47.67 -31.07
CA GLU A 148 16.98 -47.94 -29.64
C GLU A 148 17.18 -46.65 -28.83
N TYR A 149 16.59 -46.58 -27.63
CA TYR A 149 16.82 -45.46 -26.70
C TYR A 149 18.22 -45.58 -26.08
N GLN A 150 19.13 -44.70 -26.45
CA GLN A 150 20.56 -44.85 -26.15
C GLN A 150 20.93 -44.43 -24.73
N ASP A 151 21.91 -45.11 -24.14
CA ASP A 151 22.48 -44.75 -22.83
C ASP A 151 23.05 -43.32 -22.81
N ALA A 152 23.56 -42.83 -23.95
CA ALA A 152 24.05 -41.47 -24.11
C ALA A 152 22.98 -40.38 -23.91
N TRP A 153 21.69 -40.74 -23.89
CA TRP A 153 20.56 -39.81 -23.72
C TRP A 153 20.03 -39.77 -22.28
N LYS A 154 20.52 -40.67 -21.41
CA LYS A 154 19.98 -40.89 -20.06
C LYS A 154 20.60 -40.01 -18.97
N LEU A 155 21.57 -39.14 -19.28
CA LEU A 155 22.26 -38.31 -18.28
C LEU A 155 22.17 -36.84 -18.66
N SER A 156 21.73 -36.00 -17.73
CA SER A 156 21.76 -34.55 -17.86
C SER A 156 23.20 -34.04 -18.03
N PRO A 157 23.47 -33.14 -19.00
CA PRO A 157 24.78 -32.51 -19.16
C PRO A 157 25.14 -31.54 -18.01
N GLU A 158 24.17 -31.16 -17.18
CA GLU A 158 24.40 -30.24 -16.05
C GLU A 158 25.08 -30.92 -14.84
N ILE A 159 25.08 -32.25 -14.75
CA ILE A 159 25.54 -32.99 -13.57
C ILE A 159 27.01 -32.67 -13.24
N GLY A 160 27.23 -32.11 -12.04
CA GLY A 160 28.55 -31.72 -11.55
C GLY A 160 29.08 -30.41 -12.15
N ASN A 161 28.32 -29.75 -13.02
CA ASN A 161 28.66 -28.46 -13.65
C ASN A 161 27.86 -27.28 -13.04
N ARG A 162 26.92 -27.55 -12.14
CA ARG A 162 26.09 -26.53 -11.46
C ARG A 162 26.88 -25.80 -10.37
N THR A 163 26.61 -24.50 -10.20
CA THR A 163 27.07 -23.75 -9.02
C THR A 163 26.18 -24.09 -7.83
N LEU A 164 26.78 -24.42 -6.69
CA LEU A 164 26.09 -24.86 -5.47
C LEU A 164 26.16 -23.78 -4.38
N TYR A 165 25.05 -23.55 -3.70
CA TYR A 165 24.83 -22.41 -2.80
C TYR A 165 24.56 -22.81 -1.34
N THR A 166 24.01 -24.00 -1.05
CA THR A 166 23.73 -24.42 0.32
C THR A 166 24.94 -25.12 0.95
N PRO A 167 25.20 -24.93 2.26
CA PRO A 167 26.32 -25.59 2.95
C PRO A 167 26.31 -27.11 2.81
N GLU A 168 25.13 -27.73 2.78
CA GLU A 168 24.96 -29.18 2.65
C GLU A 168 25.39 -29.69 1.27
N ARG A 169 25.07 -28.94 0.19
CA ARG A 169 25.46 -29.28 -1.19
C ARG A 169 26.93 -28.99 -1.44
N GLN A 170 27.44 -27.86 -0.93
CA GLN A 170 28.87 -27.53 -1.01
C GLN A 170 29.71 -28.58 -0.30
N ALA A 171 29.37 -28.94 0.94
CA ALA A 171 30.08 -29.99 1.68
C ALA A 171 29.96 -31.38 1.03
N MET A 172 28.91 -31.65 0.24
CA MET A 172 28.78 -32.87 -0.57
C MET A 172 29.74 -32.85 -1.77
N ALA A 173 29.79 -31.75 -2.52
CA ALA A 173 30.72 -31.57 -3.63
C ALA A 173 32.20 -31.60 -3.18
N ASP A 174 32.52 -31.03 -2.01
CA ASP A 174 33.86 -31.08 -1.40
C ASP A 174 34.33 -32.52 -1.11
N ARG A 175 33.41 -33.47 -0.91
CA ARG A 175 33.70 -34.91 -0.77
C ARG A 175 33.78 -35.65 -2.12
N GLY A 176 33.57 -34.95 -3.23
CA GLY A 176 33.45 -35.55 -4.57
C GLY A 176 32.13 -36.30 -4.79
N GLU A 177 31.11 -36.03 -3.96
CA GLU A 177 29.78 -36.61 -4.04
C GLU A 177 28.81 -35.66 -4.75
N VAL A 178 27.75 -36.22 -5.32
CA VAL A 178 26.64 -35.49 -5.94
C VAL A 178 25.33 -36.19 -5.60
N GLY A 179 24.27 -35.42 -5.35
CA GLY A 179 22.91 -35.94 -5.26
C GLY A 179 22.27 -35.95 -6.64
N VAL A 180 21.55 -37.02 -6.98
CA VAL A 180 20.88 -37.25 -8.26
C VAL A 180 19.43 -37.68 -8.08
N ILE A 181 18.57 -37.33 -9.05
CA ILE A 181 17.26 -37.95 -9.24
C ILE A 181 17.38 -38.90 -10.44
N VAL A 182 17.02 -40.16 -10.21
CA VAL A 182 17.05 -41.23 -11.20
C VAL A 182 15.60 -41.54 -11.59
N ASN A 183 15.16 -40.96 -12.70
CA ASN A 183 13.84 -41.18 -13.28
C ASN A 183 13.82 -42.52 -14.03
N LEU A 184 12.83 -43.37 -13.72
CA LEU A 184 12.65 -44.68 -14.34
C LEU A 184 11.48 -44.66 -15.33
N PHE A 185 11.54 -45.53 -16.34
CA PHE A 185 10.45 -45.66 -17.31
C PHE A 185 9.12 -46.08 -16.65
N ALA A 186 8.00 -45.66 -17.24
CA ALA A 186 6.68 -46.19 -16.97
C ALA A 186 6.71 -47.74 -16.95
N GLY A 187 6.20 -48.34 -15.87
CA GLY A 187 6.17 -49.80 -15.71
C GLY A 187 7.51 -50.48 -15.44
N ALA A 188 8.57 -49.75 -15.07
CA ALA A 188 9.86 -50.29 -14.64
C ALA A 188 9.75 -51.28 -13.45
N ASP A 189 10.66 -52.26 -13.39
CA ASP A 189 10.85 -53.11 -12.22
C ASP A 189 11.61 -52.32 -11.14
N ARG A 190 10.85 -51.71 -10.22
CA ARG A 190 11.39 -50.88 -9.15
C ARG A 190 12.34 -51.65 -8.23
N ALA A 191 12.11 -52.95 -8.01
CA ALA A 191 12.98 -53.74 -7.14
C ALA A 191 14.35 -53.98 -7.81
N ALA A 192 14.35 -54.37 -9.08
CA ALA A 192 15.57 -54.54 -9.86
C ALA A 192 16.32 -53.22 -10.07
N ALA A 193 15.62 -52.12 -10.31
CA ALA A 193 16.23 -50.78 -10.44
C ALA A 193 16.88 -50.33 -9.12
N LEU A 194 16.23 -50.56 -7.97
CA LEU A 194 16.81 -50.26 -6.65
C LEU A 194 18.03 -51.12 -6.33
N GLU A 195 18.00 -52.41 -6.65
CA GLU A 195 19.15 -53.29 -6.48
C GLU A 195 20.33 -52.82 -7.36
N ALA A 196 20.07 -52.43 -8.60
CA ALA A 196 21.09 -51.91 -9.52
C ALA A 196 21.71 -50.58 -9.05
N VAL A 197 20.91 -49.63 -8.55
CA VAL A 197 21.41 -48.36 -7.98
C VAL A 197 22.21 -48.63 -6.70
N ASN A 198 21.72 -49.49 -5.81
CA ASN A 198 22.39 -49.84 -4.56
C ASN A 198 23.68 -50.66 -4.76
N ALA A 199 23.83 -51.34 -5.90
CA ALA A 199 25.05 -52.04 -6.27
C ALA A 199 26.19 -51.11 -6.71
N ILE A 200 25.93 -49.82 -6.97
CA ILE A 200 26.96 -48.83 -7.35
C ILE A 200 27.77 -48.46 -6.09
N PRO A 201 29.10 -48.73 -6.04
CA PRO A 201 29.91 -48.42 -4.87
C PRO A 201 29.90 -46.93 -4.53
N GLY A 202 29.48 -46.60 -3.30
CA GLY A 202 29.33 -45.24 -2.81
C GLY A 202 27.93 -44.64 -2.98
N ALA A 203 27.01 -45.32 -3.66
CA ALA A 203 25.63 -44.86 -3.74
C ALA A 203 24.87 -45.05 -2.42
N GLN A 204 24.09 -44.05 -2.05
CA GLN A 204 23.16 -44.07 -0.92
C GLN A 204 21.79 -43.62 -1.41
N ILE A 205 20.79 -44.50 -1.35
CA ILE A 205 19.41 -44.16 -1.69
C ILE A 205 18.78 -43.43 -0.50
N HIS A 206 18.22 -42.25 -0.75
CA HIS A 206 17.53 -41.45 0.27
C HIS A 206 16.05 -41.82 0.36
N TYR A 207 15.36 -41.85 -0.78
CA TYR A 207 13.96 -42.26 -0.88
C TYR A 207 13.59 -42.66 -2.31
N VAL A 208 12.41 -43.25 -2.45
CA VAL A 208 11.82 -43.70 -3.71
C VAL A 208 10.38 -43.20 -3.74
N SER A 209 9.94 -42.69 -4.90
CA SER A 209 8.57 -42.19 -5.07
C SER A 209 8.09 -42.42 -6.49
N GLU A 210 6.87 -41.97 -6.79
CA GLU A 210 6.22 -42.13 -8.09
C GLU A 210 5.39 -40.87 -8.41
N LEU A 211 5.48 -40.40 -9.65
CA LEU A 211 4.69 -39.28 -10.15
C LEU A 211 4.17 -39.63 -11.55
N GLY A 212 2.86 -39.49 -11.77
CA GLY A 212 2.24 -39.74 -13.08
C GLY A 212 2.33 -41.17 -13.63
N GLY A 213 2.73 -42.16 -12.82
CA GLY A 213 3.00 -43.54 -13.25
C GLY A 213 4.49 -43.85 -13.49
N ASN A 214 5.36 -42.83 -13.44
CA ASN A 214 6.81 -42.96 -13.55
C ASN A 214 7.43 -42.99 -12.15
N PRO A 215 8.12 -44.08 -11.76
CA PRO A 215 8.85 -44.12 -10.49
C PRO A 215 10.19 -43.40 -10.59
N PHE A 216 10.67 -42.84 -9.49
CA PHE A 216 11.99 -42.23 -9.40
C PHE A 216 12.69 -42.53 -8.07
N ILE A 217 14.02 -42.48 -8.09
CA ILE A 217 14.89 -42.76 -6.95
C ILE A 217 15.73 -41.49 -6.68
N SER A 218 15.69 -40.99 -5.44
CA SER A 218 16.60 -39.95 -4.97
C SER A 218 17.80 -40.60 -4.28
N ALA A 219 19.02 -40.26 -4.69
CA ALA A 219 20.24 -40.85 -4.15
C ALA A 219 21.41 -39.86 -4.14
N SER A 220 22.41 -40.10 -3.29
CA SER A 220 23.74 -39.48 -3.39
C SER A 220 24.79 -40.52 -3.78
N MET A 221 25.79 -40.13 -4.57
CA MET A 221 26.90 -41.01 -4.96
C MET A 221 28.14 -40.22 -5.40
N PRO A 222 29.33 -40.83 -5.49
CA PRO A 222 30.50 -40.16 -6.05
C PRO A 222 30.26 -39.73 -7.50
N LEU A 223 30.61 -38.48 -7.85
CA LEU A 223 30.34 -37.88 -9.16
C LEU A 223 30.88 -38.72 -10.32
N ASN A 224 32.07 -39.32 -10.15
CA ASN A 224 32.70 -40.20 -11.14
C ASN A 224 32.02 -41.57 -11.31
N ARG A 225 30.94 -41.87 -10.58
CA ARG A 225 30.16 -43.11 -10.69
C ARG A 225 28.78 -42.92 -11.33
N VAL A 226 28.30 -41.68 -11.44
CA VAL A 226 26.97 -41.36 -12.00
C VAL A 226 26.77 -41.95 -13.41
N GLY A 227 27.81 -41.96 -14.25
CA GLY A 227 27.76 -42.56 -15.59
C GLY A 227 27.37 -44.04 -15.62
N SER A 228 27.50 -44.77 -14.49
CA SER A 228 27.05 -46.16 -14.36
C SER A 228 25.52 -46.29 -14.46
N LEU A 229 24.77 -45.26 -14.06
CA LEU A 229 23.31 -45.26 -14.04
C LEU A 229 22.69 -45.33 -15.44
N ALA A 230 23.36 -44.79 -16.46
CA ALA A 230 22.88 -44.87 -17.84
C ALA A 230 22.71 -46.34 -18.29
N SER A 231 23.64 -47.22 -17.89
CA SER A 231 23.59 -48.65 -18.23
C SER A 231 22.50 -49.44 -17.49
N VAL A 232 21.79 -48.83 -16.53
CA VAL A 232 20.68 -49.48 -15.83
C VAL A 232 19.47 -49.49 -16.76
N LYS A 233 19.03 -50.71 -17.09
CA LYS A 233 17.98 -51.02 -18.08
C LYS A 233 16.73 -50.12 -17.96
N ASP A 234 16.20 -49.99 -16.75
CA ASP A 234 14.92 -49.32 -16.51
C ASP A 234 15.06 -47.81 -16.21
N VAL A 235 16.27 -47.25 -16.25
CA VAL A 235 16.52 -45.80 -16.12
C VAL A 235 16.19 -45.08 -17.43
N GLN A 236 15.30 -44.10 -17.34
CA GLN A 236 14.91 -43.21 -18.42
C GLN A 236 15.82 -41.98 -18.47
N PHE A 237 16.05 -41.36 -17.31
CA PHE A 237 16.87 -40.15 -17.22
C PHE A 237 17.46 -39.97 -15.83
N VAL A 238 18.63 -39.34 -15.74
CA VAL A 238 19.31 -38.97 -14.50
C VAL A 238 19.63 -37.49 -14.56
N GLU A 239 19.19 -36.76 -13.55
CA GLU A 239 19.45 -35.33 -13.38
C GLU A 239 20.14 -35.08 -12.03
N GLU A 240 20.82 -33.94 -11.89
CA GLU A 240 21.36 -33.54 -10.58
C GLU A 240 20.22 -33.09 -9.65
N ALA A 241 20.16 -33.68 -8.46
CA ALA A 241 19.11 -33.40 -7.49
C ALA A 241 19.06 -31.91 -7.15
N TRP A 242 17.86 -31.35 -7.22
CA TRP A 242 17.63 -29.92 -7.14
C TRP A 242 18.11 -29.32 -5.82
N GLU A 243 18.90 -28.26 -5.92
CA GLU A 243 19.22 -27.41 -4.78
C GLU A 243 18.12 -26.36 -4.60
N ILE A 244 17.45 -26.42 -3.44
CA ILE A 244 16.43 -25.45 -3.06
C ILE A 244 17.10 -24.37 -2.22
N THR A 245 17.24 -23.18 -2.77
CA THR A 245 17.69 -21.97 -2.07
C THR A 245 16.51 -21.15 -1.58
N GLU A 246 16.72 -20.34 -0.54
CA GLU A 246 15.72 -19.39 -0.06
C GLU A 246 15.53 -18.23 -1.06
N ARG A 247 14.30 -18.01 -1.53
CA ARG A 247 13.95 -17.01 -2.56
C ARG A 247 12.79 -16.09 -2.15
N MET A 248 12.63 -15.89 -0.84
CA MET A 248 11.88 -14.78 -0.23
C MET A 248 12.77 -13.96 0.69
N ASN A 249 13.65 -14.64 1.44
CA ASN A 249 14.74 -14.02 2.19
C ASN A 249 15.55 -13.04 1.29
N ASN A 250 15.71 -13.38 0.01
CA ASN A 250 16.38 -12.50 -0.95
C ASN A 250 15.63 -11.21 -1.30
N VAL A 251 14.32 -11.22 -1.51
CA VAL A 251 13.57 -10.01 -1.90
C VAL A 251 13.74 -8.89 -0.88
N ARG A 252 13.78 -9.25 0.42
CA ARG A 252 13.91 -8.31 1.55
C ARG A 252 15.17 -7.45 1.49
N TRP A 253 16.34 -8.03 1.17
CA TRP A 253 17.55 -7.23 0.95
C TRP A 253 17.64 -6.66 -0.47
N VAL A 254 17.05 -7.32 -1.49
CA VAL A 254 17.03 -6.80 -2.87
C VAL A 254 16.32 -5.46 -2.97
N VAL A 255 15.16 -5.29 -2.32
CA VAL A 255 14.39 -4.04 -2.37
C VAL A 255 14.92 -2.93 -1.45
N GLN A 256 15.88 -3.25 -0.57
CA GLN A 256 16.53 -2.26 0.30
C GLN A 256 17.86 -1.78 -0.30
N THR A 257 18.80 -2.69 -0.54
CA THR A 257 20.19 -2.37 -0.92
C THR A 257 20.68 -3.12 -2.15
N ASN A 258 20.03 -4.23 -2.52
CA ASN A 258 20.54 -5.17 -3.51
C ASN A 258 21.93 -5.76 -3.20
N VAL A 259 22.36 -5.69 -1.93
CA VAL A 259 23.54 -6.38 -1.40
C VAL A 259 23.07 -7.57 -0.55
N SER A 260 23.63 -8.75 -0.80
CA SER A 260 23.15 -10.01 -0.19
C SER A 260 23.14 -9.95 1.34
N GLY A 261 21.96 -10.07 1.94
CA GLY A 261 21.74 -10.09 3.39
C GLY A 261 21.78 -8.72 4.07
N MET A 262 21.93 -7.61 3.34
CA MET A 262 21.98 -6.26 3.93
C MET A 262 20.58 -5.64 3.98
N THR A 263 20.02 -5.54 5.19
CA THR A 263 18.69 -4.96 5.46
C THR A 263 18.73 -3.79 6.46
N PRO A 264 19.39 -2.66 6.11
CA PRO A 264 19.62 -1.54 7.02
C PRO A 264 18.33 -0.92 7.59
N LEU A 265 17.21 -0.96 6.87
CA LEU A 265 15.93 -0.46 7.40
C LEU A 265 15.48 -1.31 8.60
N TYR A 266 15.66 -2.64 8.54
CA TYR A 266 15.32 -3.53 9.67
C TYR A 266 16.26 -3.33 10.86
N ASP A 267 17.54 -3.07 10.57
CA ASP A 267 18.57 -2.78 11.59
C ASP A 267 18.25 -1.49 12.36
N GLN A 268 17.63 -0.51 11.69
CA GLN A 268 17.16 0.76 12.27
C GLN A 268 15.80 0.69 12.95
N GLY A 269 15.09 -0.44 12.89
CA GLY A 269 13.77 -0.59 13.53
C GLY A 269 12.57 -0.67 12.58
N LEU A 270 12.76 -0.35 11.29
CA LEU A 270 11.68 -0.18 10.32
C LEU A 270 11.30 -1.52 9.70
N ARG A 271 10.34 -2.25 10.31
CA ARG A 271 9.88 -3.57 9.83
C ARG A 271 8.38 -3.58 9.49
N GLY A 272 7.73 -2.42 9.55
CA GLY A 272 6.31 -2.22 9.27
C GLY A 272 5.45 -2.03 10.53
N GLU A 273 6.05 -1.83 11.71
CA GLU A 273 5.33 -1.54 12.95
C GLU A 273 4.37 -0.34 12.79
N GLY A 274 3.20 -0.43 13.43
CA GLY A 274 2.14 0.59 13.33
C GLY A 274 1.45 0.67 11.96
N GLN A 275 1.98 0.05 10.91
CA GLN A 275 1.44 0.13 9.55
C GLN A 275 0.42 -0.98 9.28
N VAL A 276 -0.58 -0.64 8.45
CA VAL A 276 -1.62 -1.57 8.00
C VAL A 276 -1.71 -1.56 6.48
N ILE A 277 -1.50 -2.73 5.87
CA ILE A 277 -1.54 -2.93 4.42
C ILE A 277 -2.93 -3.47 4.02
N GLY A 278 -3.62 -2.74 3.16
CA GLY A 278 -4.83 -3.19 2.48
C GLY A 278 -4.48 -4.18 1.37
N ILE A 279 -5.17 -5.32 1.33
CA ILE A 279 -5.00 -6.35 0.30
C ILE A 279 -6.34 -6.64 -0.36
N LEU A 280 -6.46 -6.27 -1.64
CA LEU A 280 -7.56 -6.68 -2.50
C LEU A 280 -7.10 -7.79 -3.44
N ASP A 281 -7.44 -9.02 -3.09
CA ASP A 281 -7.04 -10.22 -3.83
C ASP A 281 -8.04 -11.37 -3.59
N THR A 282 -7.79 -12.52 -4.21
CA THR A 282 -8.31 -13.82 -3.79
C THR A 282 -7.99 -14.13 -2.30
N ARG A 283 -8.63 -15.16 -1.75
CA ARG A 283 -8.68 -15.39 -0.29
C ARG A 283 -7.32 -15.76 0.31
N ILE A 284 -6.97 -15.08 1.40
CA ILE A 284 -5.79 -15.42 2.21
C ILE A 284 -6.10 -16.64 3.08
N ASN A 285 -5.26 -17.68 3.02
CA ASN A 285 -5.28 -18.80 3.96
C ASN A 285 -4.85 -18.34 5.37
N VAL A 286 -5.80 -17.89 6.18
CA VAL A 286 -5.56 -17.40 7.55
C VAL A 286 -4.87 -18.43 8.46
N ASN A 287 -4.95 -19.72 8.14
CA ASN A 287 -4.33 -20.80 8.90
C ASN A 287 -2.87 -21.10 8.48
N HIS A 288 -2.33 -20.41 7.46
CA HIS A 288 -0.89 -20.49 7.16
C HIS A 288 -0.10 -19.74 8.23
N CYS A 289 1.03 -20.28 8.71
CA CYS A 289 1.76 -19.71 9.86
C CYS A 289 2.40 -18.34 9.61
N SER A 290 2.45 -17.86 8.36
CA SER A 290 2.69 -16.44 8.04
C SER A 290 1.62 -15.49 8.59
N PHE A 291 0.41 -15.99 8.90
CA PHE A 291 -0.75 -15.22 9.33
C PHE A 291 -1.38 -15.77 10.61
N ALA A 292 -1.46 -17.10 10.76
CA ALA A 292 -2.20 -17.78 11.82
C ALA A 292 -1.89 -17.27 13.23
N ASP A 293 -2.93 -17.08 14.03
CA ASP A 293 -2.89 -16.57 15.40
C ASP A 293 -3.84 -17.39 16.28
N THR A 294 -3.62 -17.35 17.60
CA THR A 294 -4.56 -17.80 18.62
C THR A 294 -5.67 -16.78 18.88
N ASN A 295 -5.42 -15.49 18.64
CA ASN A 295 -6.41 -14.43 18.78
C ASN A 295 -7.36 -14.39 17.57
N PRO A 296 -8.65 -14.06 17.77
CA PRO A 296 -9.60 -13.89 16.67
C PRO A 296 -9.23 -12.65 15.83
N ILE A 297 -9.59 -12.65 14.54
CA ILE A 297 -9.40 -11.53 13.61
C ILE A 297 -9.99 -10.26 14.20
N GLY A 298 -9.17 -9.20 14.27
CA GLY A 298 -9.47 -7.98 15.00
C GLY A 298 -8.20 -7.29 15.53
N PRO A 299 -8.35 -6.28 16.42
CA PRO A 299 -7.23 -5.51 16.96
C PRO A 299 -6.12 -6.35 17.59
N ASP A 300 -6.48 -7.40 18.33
CA ASP A 300 -5.52 -8.27 19.05
C ASP A 300 -4.86 -9.33 18.16
N HIS A 301 -5.32 -9.51 16.92
CA HIS A 301 -4.68 -10.42 15.98
C HIS A 301 -3.38 -9.80 15.45
N ARG A 302 -2.29 -10.57 15.53
CA ARG A 302 -0.93 -10.14 15.16
C ARG A 302 -0.77 -9.74 13.68
N LYS A 303 -1.64 -10.26 12.79
CA LYS A 303 -1.59 -10.03 11.34
C LYS A 303 -2.88 -9.48 10.75
N ILE A 304 -4.04 -10.05 11.02
CA ILE A 304 -5.25 -9.71 10.28
C ILE A 304 -6.16 -8.85 11.17
N LEU A 305 -6.12 -7.55 10.93
CA LEU A 305 -6.94 -6.56 11.65
C LEU A 305 -8.41 -6.63 11.22
N ALA A 306 -8.66 -6.86 9.93
CA ALA A 306 -10.00 -7.08 9.39
C ALA A 306 -9.98 -8.04 8.18
N TYR A 307 -11.03 -8.84 8.04
CA TYR A 307 -11.22 -9.78 6.92
C TYR A 307 -12.66 -9.63 6.42
N ASN A 308 -12.87 -8.79 5.40
CA ASN A 308 -14.19 -8.30 4.98
C ASN A 308 -14.93 -9.26 4.04
N GLU A 309 -14.76 -10.56 4.27
CA GLU A 309 -15.23 -11.66 3.43
C GLU A 309 -15.47 -12.90 4.31
N SER A 310 -16.17 -13.92 3.78
CA SER A 310 -16.17 -15.22 4.46
C SER A 310 -14.77 -15.85 4.41
N LEU A 311 -14.36 -16.55 5.47
CA LEU A 311 -13.05 -17.20 5.53
C LEU A 311 -12.90 -18.25 4.41
N GLY A 312 -11.69 -18.37 3.88
CA GLY A 312 -11.34 -19.36 2.85
C GLY A 312 -9.84 -19.29 2.52
N SER A 313 -9.44 -19.95 1.44
CA SER A 313 -8.05 -19.93 0.98
C SER A 313 -7.95 -20.00 -0.55
N ALA A 314 -6.99 -19.28 -1.10
CA ALA A 314 -6.61 -19.27 -2.51
C ALA A 314 -5.10 -19.06 -2.63
N SER A 315 -4.48 -19.68 -3.63
CA SER A 315 -3.01 -19.67 -3.79
C SER A 315 -2.46 -18.25 -4.00
N HIS A 316 -3.10 -17.48 -4.88
CA HIS A 316 -2.62 -16.16 -5.28
C HIS A 316 -2.61 -15.16 -4.11
N GLY A 317 -3.74 -14.95 -3.43
CA GLY A 317 -3.85 -13.97 -2.35
C GLY A 317 -3.08 -14.36 -1.09
N THR A 318 -2.98 -15.67 -0.80
CA THR A 318 -2.09 -16.16 0.27
C THR A 318 -0.63 -15.81 -0.02
N HIS A 319 -0.21 -15.94 -1.28
CA HIS A 319 1.15 -15.64 -1.74
C HIS A 319 1.44 -14.13 -1.71
N VAL A 320 0.54 -13.32 -2.28
CA VAL A 320 0.59 -11.84 -2.28
C VAL A 320 0.68 -11.27 -0.85
N ALA A 321 -0.19 -11.73 0.05
CA ALA A 321 -0.14 -11.33 1.46
C ALA A 321 1.14 -11.80 2.18
N GLY A 322 1.69 -12.94 1.76
CA GLY A 322 2.95 -13.46 2.28
C GLY A 322 4.12 -12.54 1.96
N ILE A 323 4.21 -12.07 0.71
CA ILE A 323 5.24 -11.13 0.26
C ILE A 323 5.11 -9.78 0.97
N ALA A 324 3.90 -9.25 1.12
CA ALA A 324 3.68 -7.94 1.72
C ALA A 324 4.03 -7.91 3.21
N ALA A 325 3.37 -8.76 4.01
CA ALA A 325 3.40 -8.66 5.48
C ALA A 325 3.34 -10.00 6.22
N GLY A 326 3.58 -11.13 5.55
CA GLY A 326 3.66 -12.44 6.21
C GLY A 326 4.77 -12.50 7.26
N ASP A 327 4.57 -13.23 8.35
CA ASP A 327 5.64 -13.61 9.29
C ASP A 327 5.25 -14.84 10.11
N SER A 328 6.14 -15.82 10.26
CA SER A 328 5.95 -16.94 11.20
C SER A 328 6.82 -16.84 12.46
N GLY A 329 7.50 -15.71 12.65
CA GLY A 329 8.45 -15.47 13.74
C GLY A 329 9.88 -15.92 13.44
N VAL A 330 10.12 -16.63 12.34
CA VAL A 330 11.47 -17.00 11.85
C VAL A 330 11.85 -16.25 10.59
N ASP A 331 13.15 -16.13 10.34
CA ASP A 331 13.71 -15.29 9.27
C ASP A 331 13.85 -16.02 7.92
N ASP A 332 12.76 -16.61 7.44
CA ASP A 332 12.79 -17.50 6.27
C ASP A 332 11.87 -17.01 5.12
N ASN A 333 11.39 -17.94 4.28
CA ASN A 333 10.51 -17.64 3.15
C ASN A 333 9.03 -17.38 3.54
N THR A 334 8.66 -17.53 4.81
CA THR A 334 7.33 -17.20 5.33
C THR A 334 7.19 -15.74 5.73
N ARG A 335 8.31 -15.00 5.71
CA ARG A 335 8.46 -13.59 6.09
C ARG A 335 8.45 -12.66 4.86
N GLY A 336 7.52 -11.70 4.87
CA GLY A 336 7.37 -10.65 3.88
C GLY A 336 8.27 -9.42 4.11
N VAL A 337 8.10 -8.39 3.30
CA VAL A 337 8.90 -7.16 3.35
C VAL A 337 8.54 -6.29 4.57
N ALA A 338 7.25 -6.07 4.83
CA ALA A 338 6.76 -5.33 6.00
C ALA A 338 6.25 -6.31 7.06
N TYR A 339 7.15 -7.16 7.56
CA TYR A 339 6.80 -8.32 8.38
C TYR A 339 6.35 -8.00 9.81
N GLN A 340 6.28 -6.74 10.22
CA GLN A 340 5.59 -6.30 11.45
C GLN A 340 4.27 -5.56 11.17
N SER A 341 3.91 -5.31 9.91
CA SER A 341 2.62 -4.73 9.56
C SER A 341 1.45 -5.68 9.79
N LYS A 342 0.28 -5.08 10.01
CA LYS A 342 -1.02 -5.75 9.95
C LYS A 342 -1.62 -5.65 8.55
N ILE A 343 -2.68 -6.40 8.33
CA ILE A 343 -3.38 -6.59 7.07
C ILE A 343 -4.87 -6.29 7.30
N VAL A 344 -5.46 -5.49 6.41
CA VAL A 344 -6.91 -5.47 6.19
C VAL A 344 -7.20 -6.10 4.83
N TYR A 345 -8.07 -7.10 4.80
CA TYR A 345 -8.29 -7.94 3.61
C TYR A 345 -9.72 -7.80 3.07
N ALA A 346 -9.86 -7.84 1.76
CA ALA A 346 -11.11 -8.16 1.07
C ALA A 346 -10.86 -8.76 -0.32
N THR A 347 -11.89 -9.31 -0.96
CA THR A 347 -11.85 -9.53 -2.41
C THR A 347 -12.09 -8.22 -3.17
N TRP A 348 -11.58 -8.15 -4.39
CA TRP A 348 -11.98 -7.08 -5.31
C TRP A 348 -13.52 -7.08 -5.48
N PRO A 349 -14.15 -5.90 -5.50
CA PRO A 349 -15.60 -5.79 -5.52
C PRO A 349 -16.17 -6.02 -6.94
N SER A 350 -17.47 -5.81 -7.14
CA SER A 350 -18.01 -5.66 -8.50
C SER A 350 -17.29 -4.53 -9.23
N PHE A 351 -17.04 -4.69 -10.53
CA PHE A 351 -16.28 -3.75 -11.36
C PHE A 351 -17.05 -2.45 -11.70
N THR A 352 -17.59 -1.79 -10.68
CA THR A 352 -18.21 -0.46 -10.75
C THR A 352 -17.39 0.53 -9.94
N GLU A 353 -17.38 1.78 -10.40
CA GLU A 353 -16.65 2.89 -9.77
C GLU A 353 -17.00 3.07 -8.29
N SER A 354 -18.30 3.05 -7.95
CA SER A 354 -18.76 3.18 -6.58
C SER A 354 -18.28 2.04 -5.68
N ALA A 355 -18.19 0.81 -6.21
CA ALA A 355 -17.85 -0.35 -5.40
C ALA A 355 -16.35 -0.47 -5.16
N ILE A 356 -15.49 -0.05 -6.12
CA ILE A 356 -14.05 0.04 -5.88
C ILE A 356 -13.73 1.15 -4.86
N LEU A 357 -14.37 2.32 -4.97
CA LEU A 357 -14.21 3.42 -4.01
C LEU A 357 -14.65 3.00 -2.60
N GLN A 358 -15.86 2.45 -2.45
CA GLN A 358 -16.36 1.94 -1.17
C GLN A 358 -15.45 0.88 -0.56
N ARG A 359 -14.80 0.05 -1.37
CA ARG A 359 -13.89 -0.98 -0.86
C ARG A 359 -12.60 -0.40 -0.31
N PHE A 360 -12.02 0.61 -0.97
CA PHE A 360 -10.86 1.31 -0.43
C PHE A 360 -11.21 2.15 0.79
N ASN A 361 -12.34 2.87 0.81
CA ASN A 361 -12.81 3.59 1.99
C ASN A 361 -13.02 2.65 3.20
N LEU A 362 -13.51 1.43 2.98
CA LEU A 362 -13.64 0.41 4.04
C LEU A 362 -12.29 -0.07 4.57
N HIS A 363 -11.28 -0.25 3.70
CA HIS A 363 -9.92 -0.56 4.16
C HIS A 363 -9.33 0.61 4.93
N HIS A 364 -9.52 1.84 4.44
CA HIS A 364 -9.07 3.06 5.11
C HIS A 364 -9.71 3.24 6.50
N SER A 365 -11.03 3.07 6.63
CA SER A 365 -11.73 3.16 7.91
C SER A 365 -11.35 2.05 8.90
N GLN A 366 -10.67 1.00 8.43
CA GLN A 366 -10.09 -0.08 9.23
C GLN A 366 -8.58 0.11 9.46
N GLY A 367 -8.05 1.30 9.20
CA GLY A 367 -6.64 1.68 9.41
C GLY A 367 -5.71 1.37 8.24
N GLY A 368 -6.20 0.74 7.17
CA GLY A 368 -5.42 0.52 5.95
C GLY A 368 -4.95 1.83 5.33
N ARG A 369 -3.68 1.92 4.94
CA ARG A 369 -3.13 3.12 4.29
C ARG A 369 -2.39 2.81 2.99
N LEU A 370 -1.89 1.59 2.86
CA LEU A 370 -1.10 1.15 1.72
C LEU A 370 -1.79 -0.05 1.10
N HIS A 371 -2.27 0.09 -0.14
CA HIS A 371 -3.21 -0.87 -0.72
C HIS A 371 -2.58 -1.58 -1.92
N THR A 372 -2.25 -2.87 -1.79
CA THR A 372 -1.69 -3.66 -2.90
C THR A 372 -2.77 -4.44 -3.65
N ASN A 373 -2.73 -4.34 -4.98
CA ASN A 373 -3.72 -4.89 -5.90
C ASN A 373 -3.00 -5.68 -6.99
N SER A 374 -3.23 -6.99 -7.04
CA SER A 374 -2.50 -7.91 -7.92
C SER A 374 -3.42 -8.57 -8.96
N TRP A 375 -4.23 -7.75 -9.62
CA TRP A 375 -5.28 -8.14 -10.59
C TRP A 375 -5.56 -6.97 -11.55
N GLY A 376 -6.19 -7.21 -12.69
CA GLY A 376 -6.49 -6.14 -13.67
C GLY A 376 -7.55 -6.54 -14.71
N ASP A 377 -7.87 -5.60 -15.58
CA ASP A 377 -8.72 -5.75 -16.77
C ASP A 377 -7.88 -5.53 -18.03
N ASP A 378 -7.36 -6.63 -18.58
CA ASP A 378 -6.58 -6.62 -19.83
C ASP A 378 -7.41 -6.25 -21.08
N GLY A 379 -8.75 -6.16 -20.96
CA GLY A 379 -9.67 -5.85 -22.04
C GLY A 379 -9.69 -4.40 -22.49
N THR A 380 -9.06 -3.49 -21.74
CA THR A 380 -9.06 -2.04 -22.02
C THR A 380 -7.73 -1.37 -21.66
N THR A 381 -7.52 -0.18 -22.24
CA THR A 381 -6.39 0.72 -21.95
C THR A 381 -6.88 2.17 -21.68
N ALA A 382 -8.20 2.37 -21.64
CA ALA A 382 -8.83 3.68 -21.51
C ALA A 382 -9.10 4.05 -20.05
N TYR A 383 -8.95 5.34 -19.72
CA TYR A 383 -9.33 5.86 -18.40
C TYR A 383 -10.86 5.74 -18.21
N ASN A 384 -11.27 4.87 -17.28
CA ASN A 384 -12.65 4.42 -17.10
C ASN A 384 -13.12 4.59 -15.63
N GLY A 385 -14.33 4.13 -15.31
CA GLY A 385 -14.86 4.26 -13.94
C GLY A 385 -14.02 3.54 -12.86
N LEU A 386 -13.30 2.48 -13.22
CA LEU A 386 -12.40 1.79 -12.29
C LEU A 386 -11.19 2.67 -11.96
N THR A 387 -10.56 3.29 -12.97
CA THR A 387 -9.42 4.20 -12.76
C THR A 387 -9.83 5.48 -12.07
N ARG A 388 -11.00 6.05 -12.41
CA ARG A 388 -11.52 7.23 -11.71
C ARG A 388 -11.82 6.93 -10.24
N GLY A 389 -12.41 5.77 -9.91
CA GLY A 389 -12.66 5.41 -8.51
C GLY A 389 -11.39 5.29 -7.66
N ILE A 390 -10.26 4.88 -8.27
CA ILE A 390 -8.95 4.85 -7.61
C ILE A 390 -8.38 6.26 -7.41
N ASP A 391 -8.43 7.09 -8.45
CA ASP A 391 -7.93 8.48 -8.36
C ASP A 391 -8.78 9.32 -7.39
N VAL A 392 -10.11 9.10 -7.33
CA VAL A 392 -11.02 9.71 -6.31
C VAL A 392 -10.65 9.27 -4.90
N PHE A 393 -10.42 7.96 -4.68
CA PHE A 393 -10.02 7.47 -3.36
C PHE A 393 -8.73 8.16 -2.88
N GLN A 394 -7.69 8.19 -3.72
CA GLN A 394 -6.42 8.79 -3.32
C GLN A 394 -6.47 10.31 -3.19
N TRP A 395 -7.35 11.00 -3.94
CA TRP A 395 -7.58 12.44 -3.79
C TRP A 395 -8.25 12.77 -2.45
N ASN A 396 -9.29 12.01 -2.07
CA ASN A 396 -10.01 12.24 -0.81
C ASN A 396 -9.19 11.80 0.42
N GLU A 397 -8.49 10.66 0.32
CA GLU A 397 -7.73 10.06 1.41
C GLU A 397 -6.23 10.29 1.17
N GLU A 398 -5.79 11.55 1.27
CA GLU A 398 -4.45 11.97 0.86
C GLU A 398 -3.29 11.25 1.59
N ASP A 399 -3.52 10.60 2.73
CA ASP A 399 -2.51 9.80 3.46
C ASP A 399 -2.38 8.34 2.96
N SER A 400 -3.13 8.00 1.90
CA SER A 400 -3.28 6.64 1.38
C SER A 400 -2.69 6.47 -0.02
N GLN A 401 -1.91 5.42 -0.22
CA GLN A 401 -1.30 5.07 -1.52
C GLN A 401 -1.79 3.70 -2.01
N THR A 402 -2.09 3.61 -3.31
CA THR A 402 -2.38 2.33 -3.98
C THR A 402 -1.19 1.86 -4.81
N PHE A 403 -0.98 0.54 -4.82
CA PHE A 403 0.06 -0.16 -5.57
C PHE A 403 -0.62 -1.17 -6.47
N TRP A 404 -0.21 -1.22 -7.73
CA TRP A 404 -0.87 -2.02 -8.75
C TRP A 404 0.12 -2.85 -9.56
N ALA A 405 -0.09 -4.17 -9.61
CA ALA A 405 0.62 -5.04 -10.54
C ALA A 405 0.22 -4.69 -11.98
N VAL A 406 1.17 -4.33 -12.85
CA VAL A 406 0.83 -4.12 -14.26
C VAL A 406 0.45 -5.44 -14.94
N THR A 407 -0.30 -5.37 -16.03
CA THR A 407 -0.58 -6.51 -16.92
C THR A 407 0.67 -7.36 -17.21
N ASN A 408 0.48 -8.67 -17.45
CA ASN A 408 1.53 -9.54 -18.00
C ASN A 408 1.43 -9.65 -19.55
N THR A 409 0.57 -8.84 -20.18
CA THR A 409 0.52 -8.67 -21.64
C THR A 409 1.52 -7.60 -22.10
N ALA A 410 1.74 -7.45 -23.41
CA ALA A 410 2.79 -6.57 -23.94
C ALA A 410 2.55 -5.05 -23.77
N THR A 411 1.32 -4.62 -23.48
CA THR A 411 0.93 -3.18 -23.46
C THR A 411 0.21 -2.87 -22.17
N MET A 412 0.55 -1.77 -21.50
CA MET A 412 -0.14 -1.24 -20.31
C MET A 412 -1.68 -1.32 -20.40
N LYS A 413 -2.33 -1.81 -19.34
CA LYS A 413 -3.79 -2.01 -19.24
C LYS A 413 -4.40 -1.23 -18.08
N ASN A 414 -5.59 -1.63 -17.66
CA ASN A 414 -6.32 -1.06 -16.53
C ASN A 414 -6.32 -2.00 -15.31
N PRO A 415 -6.39 -1.44 -14.09
CA PRO A 415 -6.41 -0.01 -13.78
C PRO A 415 -5.04 0.54 -13.38
N GLU A 416 -3.94 -0.16 -13.65
CA GLU A 416 -2.58 0.30 -13.34
C GLU A 416 -2.21 1.63 -14.07
N ASN A 417 -2.95 1.99 -15.11
CA ASN A 417 -2.89 3.28 -15.82
C ASN A 417 -3.61 4.45 -15.11
N SER A 418 -4.19 4.26 -13.93
CA SER A 418 -4.67 5.35 -13.06
C SER A 418 -3.51 6.31 -12.72
N LYS A 419 -3.80 7.58 -12.43
CA LYS A 419 -2.74 8.59 -12.23
C LYS A 419 -2.07 8.45 -10.87
N ASN A 420 -2.88 8.28 -9.83
CA ASN A 420 -2.43 8.38 -8.44
C ASN A 420 -1.86 7.05 -7.94
N THR A 421 -2.26 5.92 -8.56
CA THR A 421 -1.68 4.61 -8.27
C THR A 421 -0.20 4.52 -8.65
N LEU A 422 0.55 3.66 -7.98
CA LEU A 422 1.93 3.30 -8.31
C LEU A 422 1.93 1.95 -9.03
N ALA A 423 2.23 1.95 -10.32
CA ALA A 423 2.20 0.77 -11.18
C ALA A 423 3.55 0.04 -11.17
N VAL A 424 3.51 -1.27 -10.90
CA VAL A 424 4.67 -2.09 -10.54
C VAL A 424 4.91 -3.20 -11.56
N GLY A 425 6.09 -3.17 -12.18
CA GLY A 425 6.63 -4.23 -13.03
C GLY A 425 7.49 -5.25 -12.28
N ALA A 426 7.77 -6.40 -12.90
CA ALA A 426 8.53 -7.50 -12.29
C ALA A 426 9.95 -7.64 -12.84
N THR A 427 10.96 -7.60 -11.96
CA THR A 427 12.33 -8.05 -12.27
C THR A 427 12.49 -9.55 -12.05
N SER A 428 13.55 -10.10 -12.64
CA SER A 428 13.97 -11.49 -12.50
C SER A 428 14.40 -11.83 -11.05
N PRO A 429 14.48 -13.12 -10.67
CA PRO A 429 15.04 -13.53 -9.39
C PRO A 429 16.56 -13.28 -9.32
N VAL A 430 17.11 -13.32 -8.11
CA VAL A 430 18.56 -13.38 -7.86
C VAL A 430 19.17 -14.59 -8.60
N PRO A 431 20.33 -14.44 -9.28
CA PRO A 431 21.25 -13.29 -9.31
C PRO A 431 21.00 -12.27 -10.45
N ASN A 432 19.85 -12.34 -11.13
CA ASN A 432 19.51 -11.49 -12.27
C ASN A 432 18.51 -10.37 -11.90
N GLN A 433 18.46 -9.96 -10.63
CA GLN A 433 17.40 -9.12 -10.07
C GLN A 433 17.37 -7.65 -10.56
N ALA A 434 18.29 -7.26 -11.45
CA ALA A 434 18.27 -6.00 -12.19
C ALA A 434 17.69 -6.14 -13.61
N ASN A 435 17.50 -7.37 -14.11
CA ASN A 435 16.97 -7.64 -15.44
C ASN A 435 15.43 -7.62 -15.40
N HIS A 436 14.81 -7.10 -16.47
CA HIS A 436 13.38 -7.26 -16.71
C HIS A 436 12.96 -8.75 -16.69
N CYS A 437 11.79 -9.06 -16.14
CA CYS A 437 11.16 -10.37 -16.29
C CYS A 437 9.82 -10.26 -17.02
N THR A 438 8.84 -9.58 -16.43
CA THR A 438 7.49 -9.44 -16.98
C THR A 438 6.83 -8.12 -16.56
N GLY A 439 5.93 -7.63 -17.39
CA GLY A 439 5.19 -6.40 -17.21
C GLY A 439 4.84 -5.76 -18.56
N GLY A 440 3.66 -5.16 -18.65
CA GLY A 440 3.25 -4.40 -19.82
C GLY A 440 4.06 -3.13 -20.00
N VAL A 441 4.25 -2.77 -21.26
CA VAL A 441 5.05 -1.60 -21.66
C VAL A 441 4.14 -0.42 -21.91
N GLY A 442 4.56 0.76 -21.44
CA GLY A 442 3.88 2.02 -21.68
C GLY A 442 4.18 2.64 -23.06
N PRO A 443 3.78 3.90 -23.27
CA PRO A 443 3.04 4.73 -22.32
C PRO A 443 1.58 4.29 -22.20
N THR A 444 0.82 4.94 -21.32
CA THR A 444 -0.65 4.87 -21.36
C THR A 444 -1.19 5.46 -22.68
N ASN A 445 -2.48 5.25 -22.99
CA ASN A 445 -3.13 5.84 -24.17
C ASN A 445 -2.95 7.36 -24.30
N ASP A 446 -2.86 8.06 -23.16
CA ASP A 446 -2.70 9.51 -23.06
C ASP A 446 -1.24 9.98 -22.93
N GLY A 447 -0.27 9.06 -23.04
CA GLY A 447 1.16 9.38 -23.11
C GLY A 447 1.89 9.42 -21.77
N ARG A 448 1.24 9.04 -20.66
CA ARG A 448 1.89 8.97 -19.33
C ARG A 448 2.81 7.76 -19.23
N ARG A 449 3.91 7.91 -18.50
CA ARG A 449 4.90 6.86 -18.24
C ARG A 449 4.35 5.88 -17.21
N LYS A 450 4.19 4.62 -17.62
CA LYS A 450 3.78 3.49 -16.80
C LYS A 450 4.44 2.21 -17.36
N PRO A 451 4.79 1.19 -16.56
CA PRO A 451 4.92 1.22 -15.09
C PRO A 451 5.85 2.34 -14.62
N GLU A 452 5.74 2.76 -13.35
CA GLU A 452 6.69 3.72 -12.78
C GLU A 452 7.84 3.05 -12.04
N ILE A 453 7.65 1.85 -11.49
CA ILE A 453 8.66 1.19 -10.65
C ILE A 453 8.69 -0.33 -10.83
N TYR A 454 9.81 -0.95 -10.48
CA TYR A 454 10.03 -2.39 -10.54
C TYR A 454 10.51 -3.00 -9.21
N ALA A 455 10.15 -4.26 -8.97
CA ALA A 455 10.68 -5.10 -7.89
C ALA A 455 10.74 -6.58 -8.31
N PRO A 456 11.45 -7.47 -7.58
CA PRO A 456 11.51 -8.89 -7.91
C PRO A 456 10.12 -9.55 -7.86
N GLY A 457 9.66 -10.06 -9.00
CA GLY A 457 8.36 -10.71 -9.11
C GLY A 457 8.38 -12.08 -9.80
N CYS A 458 9.55 -12.58 -10.22
CA CYS A 458 9.68 -13.87 -10.89
C CYS A 458 10.42 -14.90 -10.04
N SER A 459 9.90 -16.13 -9.96
CA SER A 459 10.35 -17.19 -9.05
C SER A 459 10.42 -16.74 -7.58
N THR A 460 9.55 -15.79 -7.22
CA THR A 460 9.39 -15.26 -5.88
C THR A 460 8.70 -16.31 -5.03
N GLN A 461 9.36 -16.81 -3.98
CA GLN A 461 8.68 -17.68 -3.00
C GLN A 461 7.62 -16.85 -2.25
N ALA A 462 6.69 -17.49 -1.53
CA ALA A 462 5.94 -16.94 -0.39
C ALA A 462 5.06 -18.05 0.22
N ALA A 463 4.23 -17.69 1.20
CA ALA A 463 3.22 -18.55 1.81
C ALA A 463 2.36 -19.31 0.78
N SER A 464 2.27 -20.64 0.92
CA SER A 464 1.41 -21.48 0.08
C SER A 464 0.06 -21.73 0.72
N SER A 465 -1.03 -21.58 -0.04
CA SER A 465 -2.38 -21.95 0.42
C SER A 465 -2.59 -23.47 0.56
N SER A 466 -1.69 -24.31 0.03
CA SER A 466 -1.83 -25.77 0.05
C SER A 466 -1.28 -26.45 1.31
N SER A 467 -0.77 -25.68 2.27
CA SER A 467 -0.17 -26.22 3.49
C SER A 467 -0.30 -25.24 4.67
N SER A 468 0.10 -25.65 5.87
CA SER A 468 0.07 -24.81 7.07
C SER A 468 1.31 -23.92 7.24
N CYS A 469 2.45 -24.23 6.61
CA CYS A 469 3.70 -23.43 6.70
C CYS A 469 4.60 -23.51 5.46
N GLY A 470 4.27 -24.31 4.46
CA GLY A 470 5.09 -24.50 3.27
C GLY A 470 5.01 -23.31 2.32
N THR A 471 6.10 -23.05 1.61
CA THR A 471 6.19 -21.94 0.65
C THR A 471 6.23 -22.44 -0.78
N VAL A 472 5.76 -21.63 -1.72
CA VAL A 472 5.71 -21.93 -3.16
C VAL A 472 6.26 -20.75 -3.97
N GLY A 473 6.90 -21.04 -5.10
CA GLY A 473 7.47 -20.04 -6.00
C GLY A 473 6.50 -19.68 -7.12
N ASN A 474 6.09 -18.42 -7.18
CA ASN A 474 5.24 -17.89 -8.25
C ASN A 474 6.00 -16.83 -9.07
N SER A 475 5.48 -16.53 -10.26
CA SER A 475 6.04 -15.50 -11.15
C SER A 475 4.94 -14.61 -11.70
N GLY A 476 5.15 -13.30 -11.64
CA GLY A 476 4.24 -12.28 -12.17
C GLY A 476 4.49 -10.92 -11.53
N THR A 477 4.00 -9.87 -12.19
CA THR A 477 3.85 -8.53 -11.60
C THR A 477 3.07 -8.54 -10.27
N SER A 478 2.13 -9.48 -10.13
CA SER A 478 1.42 -9.80 -8.89
C SER A 478 2.33 -10.10 -7.69
N MET A 479 3.57 -10.55 -7.89
CA MET A 479 4.52 -10.79 -6.83
C MET A 479 5.42 -9.57 -6.57
N ALA A 480 5.59 -8.67 -7.55
CA ALA A 480 6.36 -7.44 -7.41
C ALA A 480 5.57 -6.33 -6.68
N SER A 481 4.27 -6.16 -7.00
CA SER A 481 3.39 -5.18 -6.34
C SER A 481 3.38 -5.27 -4.79
N PRO A 482 3.14 -6.43 -4.16
CA PRO A 482 3.18 -6.55 -2.71
C PRO A 482 4.59 -6.32 -2.11
N ALA A 483 5.66 -6.56 -2.87
CA ALA A 483 7.01 -6.22 -2.40
C ALA A 483 7.20 -4.69 -2.31
N VAL A 484 6.79 -3.94 -3.34
CA VAL A 484 6.82 -2.46 -3.34
C VAL A 484 5.89 -1.88 -2.28
N ALA A 485 4.68 -2.43 -2.11
CA ALA A 485 3.77 -2.00 -1.05
C ALA A 485 4.35 -2.23 0.35
N GLY A 486 5.10 -3.33 0.53
CA GLY A 486 5.87 -3.58 1.75
C GLY A 486 6.97 -2.52 1.97
N VAL A 487 7.73 -2.14 0.94
CA VAL A 487 8.69 -1.02 1.06
C VAL A 487 7.98 0.28 1.38
N GLY A 488 6.82 0.54 0.78
CA GLY A 488 5.96 1.68 1.11
C GLY A 488 5.58 1.73 2.59
N ALA A 489 5.38 0.59 3.23
CA ALA A 489 5.11 0.53 4.68
C ALA A 489 6.36 0.89 5.50
N LEU A 490 7.55 0.43 5.10
CA LEU A 490 8.79 0.83 5.76
C LEU A 490 9.06 2.34 5.60
N ALA A 491 8.79 2.89 4.41
CA ALA A 491 8.90 4.33 4.15
C ALA A 491 7.86 5.16 4.90
N ARG A 492 6.61 4.68 5.02
CA ARG A 492 5.58 5.34 5.83
C ARG A 492 5.93 5.31 7.32
N GLN A 493 6.46 4.18 7.81
CA GLN A 493 6.98 4.08 9.18
C GLN A 493 8.14 5.04 9.42
N TYR A 494 9.08 5.21 8.48
CA TYR A 494 10.22 6.14 8.62
C TYR A 494 9.79 7.57 8.99
N TYR A 495 8.74 8.11 8.34
CA TYR A 495 8.21 9.44 8.67
C TYR A 495 7.39 9.46 9.97
N MET A 496 6.63 8.40 10.27
CA MET A 496 5.82 8.29 11.49
C MET A 496 6.62 8.01 12.76
N ASP A 497 7.79 7.38 12.65
CA ASP A 497 8.75 7.19 13.73
C ASP A 497 9.70 8.41 13.84
N GLY A 498 9.55 9.41 12.95
CA GLY A 498 10.25 10.70 13.00
C GLY A 498 11.73 10.65 12.68
N PHE A 499 12.15 9.79 11.74
CA PHE A 499 13.56 9.75 11.29
C PHE A 499 13.95 10.97 10.44
N PHE A 500 13.01 11.56 9.71
CA PHE A 500 13.23 12.83 9.01
C PHE A 500 13.13 13.99 10.02
N PRO A 501 14.02 15.00 10.02
CA PRO A 501 15.13 15.23 9.08
C PRO A 501 16.51 14.73 9.55
N THR A 502 16.64 14.20 10.77
CA THR A 502 17.93 13.97 11.45
C THR A 502 18.65 12.70 11.04
N GLY A 503 17.91 11.70 10.56
CA GLY A 503 18.38 10.34 10.34
C GLY A 503 18.32 9.44 11.58
N GLU A 504 17.73 9.91 12.68
CA GLU A 504 17.44 9.14 13.91
C GLU A 504 15.97 9.37 14.31
N ALA A 505 15.31 8.33 14.84
CA ALA A 505 13.92 8.42 15.27
C ALA A 505 13.72 9.44 16.42
N ASP A 506 13.00 10.53 16.15
CA ASP A 506 12.50 11.48 17.15
C ASP A 506 10.98 11.67 17.00
N ALA A 507 10.22 11.25 18.02
CA ALA A 507 8.77 11.43 18.04
C ALA A 507 8.32 12.90 17.94
N GLY A 508 9.19 13.87 18.26
CA GLY A 508 8.95 15.31 18.04
C GLY A 508 9.08 15.76 16.58
N GLN A 509 9.59 14.91 15.69
CA GLN A 509 9.66 15.11 14.23
C GLN A 509 8.71 14.18 13.46
N ALA A 510 7.95 13.33 14.16
CA ALA A 510 7.01 12.40 13.55
C ALA A 510 5.83 13.11 12.88
N PHE A 511 5.50 12.69 11.66
CA PHE A 511 4.32 13.18 10.94
C PHE A 511 3.67 12.08 10.10
N THR A 512 2.41 12.30 9.69
CA THR A 512 1.72 11.39 8.77
C THR A 512 2.01 11.83 7.33
N PRO A 513 2.77 11.05 6.55
CA PRO A 513 3.09 11.41 5.16
C PRO A 513 1.87 11.24 4.25
N SER A 514 1.83 12.00 3.15
CA SER A 514 0.87 11.77 2.07
C SER A 514 1.19 10.51 1.26
N GLY A 515 0.20 10.00 0.52
CA GLY A 515 0.42 8.98 -0.49
C GLY A 515 1.37 9.47 -1.59
N ALA A 516 1.30 10.75 -1.94
CA ALA A 516 2.22 11.40 -2.87
C ALA A 516 3.67 11.37 -2.35
N LEU A 517 3.91 11.62 -1.06
CA LEU A 517 5.24 11.52 -0.44
C LEU A 517 5.74 10.06 -0.43
N VAL A 518 4.90 9.10 -0.04
CA VAL A 518 5.28 7.67 -0.11
C VAL A 518 5.64 7.27 -1.56
N LYS A 519 4.87 7.73 -2.56
CA LYS A 519 5.16 7.50 -3.98
C LYS A 519 6.46 8.21 -4.42
N ALA A 520 6.67 9.46 -4.03
CA ALA A 520 7.88 10.23 -4.34
C ALA A 520 9.13 9.57 -3.76
N THR A 521 9.09 9.12 -2.50
CA THR A 521 10.20 8.46 -1.81
C THR A 521 10.58 7.15 -2.51
N LEU A 522 9.60 6.34 -2.91
CA LEU A 522 9.86 5.10 -3.64
C LEU A 522 10.44 5.36 -5.05
N LEU A 523 9.94 6.36 -5.76
CA LEU A 523 10.41 6.70 -7.11
C LEU A 523 11.76 7.44 -7.11
N ASN A 524 12.08 8.20 -6.05
CA ASN A 524 13.41 8.76 -5.85
C ASN A 524 14.44 7.64 -5.60
N SER A 525 14.02 6.53 -4.99
CA SER A 525 14.89 5.39 -4.65
C SER A 525 15.21 4.46 -5.85
N ALA A 526 14.54 4.67 -6.98
CA ALA A 526 14.59 3.74 -8.09
C ALA A 526 15.87 3.89 -8.95
N VAL A 527 16.37 2.77 -9.47
CA VAL A 527 17.62 2.68 -10.25
C VAL A 527 17.45 1.97 -11.59
N ASP A 528 18.25 2.40 -12.58
CA ASP A 528 18.32 1.88 -13.96
C ASP A 528 18.42 0.34 -14.03
N MET A 529 17.68 -0.27 -14.96
CA MET A 529 17.57 -1.72 -15.09
C MET A 529 18.54 -2.29 -16.14
N THR A 530 19.16 -3.42 -15.79
CA THR A 530 20.15 -4.05 -16.67
C THR A 530 19.49 -4.55 -17.96
N GLY A 531 19.97 -4.02 -19.09
CA GLY A 531 19.58 -4.45 -20.43
C GLY A 531 18.32 -3.77 -20.98
N VAL A 532 17.75 -2.79 -20.27
CA VAL A 532 16.75 -1.88 -20.83
C VAL A 532 17.47 -0.67 -21.44
N ALA A 533 16.85 -0.03 -22.43
CA ALA A 533 17.44 1.09 -23.15
C ALA A 533 16.58 2.35 -23.02
N GLY A 534 17.23 3.49 -22.77
CA GLY A 534 16.58 4.80 -22.72
C GLY A 534 16.01 5.18 -21.35
N TYR A 535 16.60 4.68 -20.25
CA TYR A 535 16.28 5.09 -18.89
C TYR A 535 16.23 6.63 -18.74
N PRO A 536 15.18 7.20 -18.13
CA PRO A 536 13.92 6.58 -17.69
C PRO A 536 12.98 6.27 -18.89
N SER A 537 12.68 4.99 -19.10
CA SER A 537 11.95 4.51 -20.29
C SER A 537 10.48 4.14 -20.02
N ASN A 538 9.72 3.90 -21.08
CA ASN A 538 8.36 3.35 -20.97
C ASN A 538 8.31 1.84 -20.67
N LEU A 539 9.48 1.16 -20.63
CA LEU A 539 9.57 -0.22 -20.17
C LEU A 539 9.86 -0.25 -18.66
N GLU A 540 10.95 0.35 -18.21
CA GLU A 540 11.36 0.27 -16.80
C GLU A 540 10.77 1.35 -15.89
N GLY A 541 10.13 2.38 -16.45
CA GLY A 541 9.68 3.54 -15.71
C GLY A 541 10.86 4.34 -15.15
N TRP A 542 10.86 4.51 -13.83
CA TRP A 542 11.96 5.06 -13.03
C TRP A 542 12.92 3.97 -12.52
N GLY A 543 12.72 2.72 -12.95
CA GLY A 543 13.61 1.59 -12.64
C GLY A 543 13.19 0.79 -11.41
N ARG A 544 14.13 0.05 -10.83
CA ARG A 544 13.87 -0.86 -9.71
C ARG A 544 14.08 -0.16 -8.37
N VAL A 545 13.14 -0.35 -7.43
CA VAL A 545 13.22 0.17 -6.05
C VAL A 545 14.51 -0.26 -5.33
N LEU A 546 15.14 0.67 -4.61
CA LEU A 546 16.18 0.43 -3.61
C LEU A 546 15.97 1.38 -2.43
N ALA A 547 15.18 0.97 -1.43
CA ALA A 547 14.71 1.85 -0.35
C ALA A 547 15.83 2.62 0.38
N ASN A 548 16.99 1.99 0.54
CA ASN A 548 18.17 2.59 1.16
C ASN A 548 18.85 3.65 0.28
N ASP A 549 18.40 3.88 -0.96
CA ASP A 549 18.89 4.95 -1.83
C ASP A 549 18.12 6.28 -1.67
N THR A 550 17.09 6.31 -0.82
CA THR A 550 16.37 7.55 -0.45
C THR A 550 16.26 7.78 1.04
N LEU A 551 15.96 6.75 1.83
CA LEU A 551 15.88 6.92 3.29
C LEU A 551 17.27 7.24 3.85
N TYR A 552 17.36 8.32 4.61
CA TYR A 552 18.59 8.83 5.21
C TYR A 552 18.70 8.40 6.67
N PHE A 553 19.86 7.88 7.07
CA PHE A 553 20.18 7.56 8.45
C PHE A 553 21.43 8.31 8.93
N LEU A 554 21.53 8.55 10.24
CA LEU A 554 22.65 9.30 10.80
C LEU A 554 24.01 8.67 10.46
N GLY A 555 24.84 9.44 9.77
CA GLY A 555 26.17 9.02 9.32
C GLY A 555 26.28 8.77 7.81
N ASP A 556 25.16 8.72 7.09
CA ASP A 556 25.15 8.69 5.63
C ASP A 556 25.69 10.01 5.04
N THR A 557 26.39 9.90 3.91
CA THR A 557 26.83 11.04 3.09
C THR A 557 25.67 11.66 2.31
N ARG A 558 24.80 10.82 1.76
CA ARG A 558 23.59 11.25 1.06
C ARG A 558 22.48 11.55 2.06
N ARG A 559 22.11 12.82 2.17
CA ARG A 559 20.99 13.29 2.99
C ARG A 559 19.68 13.29 2.21
N LEU A 560 18.59 13.43 2.96
CA LEU A 560 17.22 13.52 2.48
C LEU A 560 16.64 14.88 2.88
N HIS A 561 15.93 15.51 1.94
CA HIS A 561 15.00 16.60 2.21
C HIS A 561 13.63 16.26 1.64
N VAL A 562 12.57 16.54 2.39
CA VAL A 562 11.19 16.38 1.92
C VAL A 562 10.35 17.63 2.20
N VAL A 563 9.39 17.88 1.31
CA VAL A 563 8.27 18.81 1.50
C VAL A 563 7.01 18.03 1.15
N ASP A 564 5.95 18.15 1.95
CA ASP A 564 4.70 17.41 1.79
C ASP A 564 3.51 18.34 2.06
N ILE A 565 2.97 18.94 0.99
CA ILE A 565 1.89 19.94 1.02
C ILE A 565 0.57 19.25 0.66
N ARG A 566 -0.44 19.43 1.51
CA ARG A 566 -1.81 18.90 1.32
C ARG A 566 -2.57 19.69 0.25
N ASN A 567 -3.69 19.16 -0.23
CA ASN A 567 -4.40 19.82 -1.35
C ASN A 567 -4.96 21.19 -0.97
N ASP A 568 -5.46 21.36 0.25
CA ASP A 568 -5.98 22.62 0.79
C ASP A 568 -4.91 23.72 0.90
N GLU A 569 -3.68 23.37 1.29
CA GLU A 569 -2.51 24.27 1.32
C GLU A 569 -1.76 24.36 -0.04
N GLY A 570 -2.30 23.72 -1.08
CA GLY A 570 -1.66 23.54 -2.37
C GLY A 570 -1.54 24.78 -3.26
N LEU A 571 -0.86 24.64 -4.40
CA LEU A 571 -0.70 25.71 -5.38
C LEU A 571 -1.97 25.90 -6.22
N SER A 572 -2.37 27.15 -6.46
CA SER A 572 -3.31 27.54 -7.52
C SER A 572 -2.58 27.86 -8.83
N THR A 573 -3.33 28.00 -9.94
CA THR A 573 -2.75 28.36 -11.25
C THR A 573 -1.95 29.68 -11.19
N GLY A 574 -0.69 29.62 -11.64
CA GLY A 574 0.23 30.75 -11.68
C GLY A 574 0.98 31.04 -10.37
N GLN A 575 0.74 30.27 -9.30
CA GLN A 575 1.56 30.31 -8.09
C GLN A 575 2.82 29.45 -8.24
N GLU A 576 3.85 29.77 -7.45
CA GLU A 576 5.15 29.12 -7.50
C GLU A 576 5.68 28.88 -6.08
N TYR A 577 6.16 27.67 -5.81
CA TYR A 577 6.90 27.30 -4.61
C TYR A 577 8.40 27.26 -4.91
N PHE A 578 9.23 27.65 -3.95
CA PHE A 578 10.68 27.70 -4.08
C PHE A 578 11.35 27.05 -2.86
N GLU A 579 12.31 26.16 -3.11
CA GLU A 579 13.17 25.54 -2.10
C GLU A 579 14.64 25.81 -2.42
N GLU A 580 15.44 26.15 -1.39
CA GLU A 580 16.88 26.41 -1.55
C GLU A 580 17.71 25.31 -0.89
N ILE A 581 18.36 24.51 -1.72
CA ILE A 581 19.27 23.44 -1.30
C ILE A 581 20.72 23.80 -1.65
N THR A 582 21.64 23.60 -0.71
CA THR A 582 23.08 23.71 -0.97
C THR A 582 23.65 22.31 -1.19
N VAL A 583 24.22 22.06 -2.36
CA VAL A 583 25.03 20.86 -2.61
C VAL A 583 26.42 21.08 -2.00
N LEU A 584 26.81 20.22 -1.07
CA LEU A 584 28.09 20.28 -0.36
C LEU A 584 29.23 19.63 -1.16
N GLY A 585 28.91 18.58 -1.92
CA GLY A 585 29.88 17.78 -2.66
C GLY A 585 29.28 17.04 -3.85
N SER A 586 30.12 16.70 -4.81
CA SER A 586 29.73 15.98 -6.04
C SER A 586 29.85 14.45 -5.90
N GLY A 587 29.99 13.93 -4.68
CA GLY A 587 30.22 12.50 -4.41
C GLY A 587 28.95 11.66 -4.47
N GLU A 588 27.81 12.28 -4.21
CA GLU A 588 26.47 11.72 -4.33
C GLU A 588 25.76 12.35 -5.53
N ASN A 589 24.88 11.59 -6.20
CA ASN A 589 24.02 12.17 -7.23
C ASN A 589 22.92 13.00 -6.57
N LEU A 590 22.55 14.13 -7.19
CA LEU A 590 21.39 14.91 -6.78
C LEU A 590 20.16 14.37 -7.53
N LYS A 591 19.18 13.79 -6.81
CA LYS A 591 17.88 13.38 -7.38
C LYS A 591 16.76 14.20 -6.75
N VAL A 592 16.06 14.97 -7.59
CA VAL A 592 14.85 15.72 -7.23
C VAL A 592 13.64 14.99 -7.81
N THR A 593 12.61 14.77 -7.01
CA THR A 593 11.39 14.03 -7.38
C THR A 593 10.17 14.77 -6.88
N LEU A 594 9.36 15.29 -7.80
CA LEU A 594 8.06 15.89 -7.56
C LEU A 594 6.97 14.85 -7.88
N VAL A 595 6.00 14.70 -7.00
CA VAL A 595 4.80 13.87 -7.22
C VAL A 595 3.58 14.62 -6.68
N TRP A 596 2.46 14.55 -7.40
CA TRP A 596 1.17 15.00 -6.88
C TRP A 596 0.08 13.94 -7.08
N THR A 597 -0.85 13.91 -6.15
CA THR A 597 -2.12 13.21 -6.30
C THR A 597 -3.02 14.11 -7.16
N ASP A 598 -3.12 13.82 -8.45
CA ASP A 598 -3.86 14.65 -9.41
C ASP A 598 -5.37 14.42 -9.28
N PHE A 599 -6.17 15.49 -9.45
CA PHE A 599 -7.61 15.44 -9.31
C PHE A 599 -8.24 14.42 -10.29
N PRO A 600 -9.22 13.59 -9.89
CA PRO A 600 -9.80 12.55 -10.73
C PRO A 600 -10.30 13.06 -12.10
N GLY A 601 -9.76 12.50 -13.19
CA GLY A 601 -10.16 12.84 -14.55
C GLY A 601 -11.60 12.43 -14.89
N ALA A 602 -12.18 13.03 -15.92
CA ALA A 602 -13.52 12.65 -16.40
C ALA A 602 -13.53 11.26 -17.06
N VAL A 603 -14.52 10.41 -16.75
CA VAL A 603 -14.65 9.08 -17.37
C VAL A 603 -14.82 9.19 -18.89
N GLY A 604 -14.07 8.40 -19.65
CA GLY A 604 -14.10 8.41 -21.11
C GLY A 604 -13.27 9.52 -21.75
N THR A 605 -12.53 10.30 -20.97
CA THR A 605 -11.51 11.20 -21.52
C THR A 605 -10.42 10.41 -22.25
N SER A 606 -9.89 10.99 -23.34
CA SER A 606 -8.68 10.51 -24.01
C SER A 606 -7.40 11.07 -23.40
N PHE A 607 -7.51 11.93 -22.38
CA PHE A 607 -6.40 12.57 -21.66
C PHE A 607 -6.79 12.73 -20.19
N ALA A 608 -6.15 11.98 -19.29
CA ALA A 608 -6.64 11.83 -17.92
C ALA A 608 -6.15 12.91 -16.95
N ALA A 609 -4.99 13.53 -17.21
CA ALA A 609 -4.41 14.54 -16.33
C ALA A 609 -5.31 15.78 -16.24
N VAL A 610 -5.41 16.36 -15.04
CA VAL A 610 -6.28 17.51 -14.75
C VAL A 610 -5.45 18.70 -14.30
N ASN A 611 -4.56 18.52 -13.32
CA ASN A 611 -3.66 19.54 -12.82
C ASN A 611 -2.23 19.30 -13.32
N ASP A 612 -1.59 20.39 -13.75
CA ASP A 612 -0.25 20.43 -14.33
C ASP A 612 0.68 21.23 -13.40
N LEU A 613 1.71 20.57 -12.85
CA LEU A 613 2.74 21.17 -12.00
C LEU A 613 4.12 20.99 -12.65
N ASP A 614 4.81 22.10 -12.88
CA ASP A 614 6.14 22.11 -13.49
C ASP A 614 7.26 22.07 -12.44
N LEU A 615 8.17 21.11 -12.51
CA LEU A 615 9.44 21.07 -11.80
C LEU A 615 10.55 21.76 -12.61
N GLU A 616 11.22 22.72 -11.99
CA GLU A 616 12.39 23.39 -12.53
C GLU A 616 13.50 23.43 -11.48
N VAL A 617 14.68 22.91 -11.82
CA VAL A 617 15.83 22.81 -10.92
C VAL A 617 16.98 23.61 -11.51
N THR A 618 17.36 24.70 -10.85
CA THR A 618 18.45 25.59 -11.31
C THR A 618 19.66 25.47 -10.42
N GLY A 619 20.80 25.08 -11.00
CA GLY A 619 22.10 25.03 -10.33
C GLY A 619 23.15 25.91 -10.99
N PRO A 620 24.41 25.89 -10.50
CA PRO A 620 25.49 26.75 -10.99
C PRO A 620 25.76 26.66 -12.49
N SER A 621 25.55 25.48 -13.10
CA SER A 621 25.79 25.22 -14.52
C SER A 621 24.55 25.32 -15.42
N GLY A 622 23.35 25.57 -14.88
CA GLY A 622 22.13 25.79 -15.66
C GLY A 622 20.84 25.26 -15.03
N THR A 623 19.76 25.38 -15.80
CA THR A 623 18.39 25.01 -15.42
C THR A 623 17.94 23.73 -16.13
N TYR A 624 17.42 22.80 -15.34
CA TYR A 624 16.91 21.49 -15.75
C TYR A 624 15.40 21.46 -15.52
N LEU A 625 14.66 20.98 -16.51
CA LEU A 625 13.20 20.78 -16.42
C LEU A 625 12.91 19.33 -16.03
N GLY A 626 11.79 19.12 -15.33
CA GLY A 626 11.28 17.79 -15.04
C GLY A 626 11.19 16.92 -16.30
N ASN A 627 11.57 15.65 -16.16
CA ASN A 627 11.46 14.61 -17.19
C ASN A 627 12.25 14.85 -18.50
N VAL A 628 13.11 15.87 -18.57
CA VAL A 628 14.04 16.09 -19.69
C VAL A 628 15.35 15.33 -19.48
N PHE A 629 15.43 14.11 -20.03
CA PHE A 629 16.56 13.18 -19.86
C PHE A 629 17.30 12.85 -21.17
N SER A 630 18.59 12.55 -21.05
CA SER A 630 19.39 11.93 -22.11
C SER A 630 20.45 11.02 -21.51
N GLY A 631 20.32 9.71 -21.72
CA GLY A 631 21.29 8.71 -21.22
C GLY A 631 21.26 8.54 -19.70
N GLY A 632 20.07 8.58 -19.09
CA GLY A 632 19.88 8.37 -17.65
C GLY A 632 20.17 9.55 -16.74
N VAL A 633 20.57 10.70 -17.30
CA VAL A 633 20.76 11.96 -16.56
C VAL A 633 19.92 13.08 -17.18
N SER A 634 19.55 14.06 -16.37
CA SER A 634 18.82 15.24 -16.84
C SER A 634 19.72 16.17 -17.65
N VAL A 635 19.14 16.83 -18.64
CA VAL A 635 19.84 17.78 -19.52
C VAL A 635 19.09 19.11 -19.61
N THR A 636 19.82 20.18 -19.91
CA THR A 636 19.24 21.52 -20.01
C THR A 636 18.50 21.74 -21.35
N GLY A 637 17.51 22.64 -21.35
CA GLY A 637 16.63 22.85 -22.50
C GLY A 637 15.46 21.87 -22.52
N GLY A 638 14.98 21.50 -23.72
CA GLY A 638 13.80 20.64 -23.88
C GLY A 638 12.47 21.39 -23.73
N THR A 639 11.44 20.66 -23.29
CA THR A 639 10.08 21.14 -22.99
C THR A 639 9.61 20.49 -21.69
N LYS A 640 8.77 21.18 -20.93
CA LYS A 640 8.16 20.66 -19.69
C LYS A 640 7.20 19.48 -19.98
N ASP A 641 6.90 18.65 -18.98
CA ASP A 641 6.08 17.44 -19.15
C ASP A 641 4.61 17.68 -18.79
N ASP A 642 3.84 18.10 -19.78
CA ASP A 642 2.40 18.38 -19.70
C ASP A 642 1.52 17.13 -19.51
N ARG A 643 2.03 16.01 -18.97
CA ARG A 643 1.29 14.72 -18.88
C ARG A 643 1.41 14.00 -17.55
N ASN A 644 2.61 13.95 -16.98
CA ASN A 644 2.91 13.04 -15.87
C ASN A 644 2.77 13.74 -14.52
N ASN A 645 1.96 13.18 -13.61
CA ASN A 645 1.90 13.62 -12.20
C ASN A 645 3.13 13.18 -11.35
N VAL A 646 4.26 12.99 -12.04
CA VAL A 646 5.56 12.62 -11.52
C VAL A 646 6.59 13.30 -12.42
N GLU A 647 7.33 14.26 -11.88
CA GLU A 647 8.47 14.87 -12.55
C GLU A 647 9.76 14.61 -11.76
N GLN A 648 10.84 14.25 -12.45
CA GLN A 648 12.15 14.06 -11.82
C GLN A 648 13.28 14.80 -12.56
N VAL A 649 14.30 15.19 -11.79
CA VAL A 649 15.59 15.67 -12.27
C VAL A 649 16.71 14.87 -11.59
N HIS A 650 17.59 14.23 -12.36
CA HIS A 650 18.78 13.51 -11.86
C HIS A 650 20.06 14.18 -12.38
N ILE A 651 20.87 14.72 -11.47
CA ILE A 651 22.18 15.30 -11.77
C ILE A 651 23.27 14.38 -11.25
N GLN A 652 24.08 13.84 -12.15
CA GLN A 652 25.24 13.03 -11.82
C GLN A 652 26.46 13.93 -11.55
N ASN A 653 27.16 13.73 -10.44
CA ASN A 653 28.26 14.59 -9.98
C ASN A 653 27.87 16.09 -9.92
N PRO A 654 26.84 16.48 -9.15
CA PRO A 654 26.35 17.85 -9.09
C PRO A 654 27.43 18.85 -8.65
N ASP A 655 27.42 20.04 -9.26
CA ASP A 655 28.30 21.14 -8.86
C ASP A 655 28.00 21.59 -7.42
N PRO A 656 29.00 21.65 -6.52
CA PRO A 656 28.81 22.22 -5.18
C PRO A 656 28.42 23.70 -5.24
N GLY A 657 27.48 24.11 -4.39
CA GLY A 657 26.92 25.45 -4.37
C GLY A 657 25.42 25.46 -4.12
N VAL A 658 24.81 26.62 -4.28
CA VAL A 658 23.36 26.80 -4.13
C VAL A 658 22.62 26.32 -5.38
N TRP A 659 21.56 25.56 -5.16
CA TRP A 659 20.60 25.10 -6.13
C TRP A 659 19.20 25.54 -5.69
N THR A 660 18.39 25.98 -6.65
CA THR A 660 16.98 26.38 -6.41
C THR A 660 16.07 25.36 -7.09
N VAL A 661 15.19 24.74 -6.31
CA VAL A 661 14.08 23.95 -6.83
C VAL A 661 12.86 24.86 -6.87
N ARG A 662 12.21 24.94 -8.03
CA ARG A 662 10.99 25.71 -8.26
C ARG A 662 9.90 24.75 -8.74
N ILE A 663 8.72 24.87 -8.15
CA ILE A 663 7.52 24.11 -8.52
C ILE A 663 6.46 25.15 -8.90
N ALA A 664 5.96 25.12 -10.13
CA ALA A 664 4.97 26.09 -10.60
C ALA A 664 3.62 25.41 -10.90
N GLY A 665 2.53 26.00 -10.41
CA GLY A 665 1.16 25.61 -10.77
C GLY A 665 0.84 26.04 -12.20
N ALA A 666 1.31 25.29 -13.20
CA ALA A 666 1.19 25.64 -14.61
C ALA A 666 -0.28 25.73 -15.07
N ALA A 667 -1.07 24.72 -14.71
CA ALA A 667 -2.52 24.72 -14.91
C ALA A 667 -3.18 23.86 -13.82
N VAL A 668 -3.55 24.50 -12.71
CA VAL A 668 -4.36 23.89 -11.65
C VAL A 668 -5.83 24.22 -11.92
N ASN A 669 -6.58 23.21 -12.34
CA ASN A 669 -7.98 23.30 -12.79
C ASN A 669 -8.99 23.01 -11.66
N GLN A 670 -8.50 22.88 -10.43
CA GLN A 670 -9.25 22.97 -9.17
C GLN A 670 -8.85 24.26 -8.43
N GLU A 671 -9.30 24.48 -7.20
CA GLU A 671 -8.89 25.65 -6.39
C GLU A 671 -7.38 25.62 -6.09
N THR A 672 -6.89 24.47 -5.63
CA THR A 672 -5.50 24.22 -5.23
C THR A 672 -5.06 22.77 -5.55
N GLN A 673 -3.76 22.53 -5.60
CA GLN A 673 -3.15 21.21 -5.79
C GLN A 673 -1.94 21.04 -4.86
N GLY A 674 -2.03 20.06 -3.96
CA GLY A 674 -0.94 19.65 -3.06
C GLY A 674 0.13 18.85 -3.80
N PHE A 675 1.32 18.73 -3.22
CA PHE A 675 2.43 18.01 -3.82
C PHE A 675 3.41 17.51 -2.76
N ALA A 676 4.15 16.45 -3.11
CA ALA A 676 5.31 16.00 -2.37
C ALA A 676 6.59 16.18 -3.19
N LEU A 677 7.60 16.77 -2.57
CA LEU A 677 8.95 16.91 -3.08
C LEU A 677 9.88 16.01 -2.26
N VAL A 678 10.70 15.22 -2.94
CA VAL A 678 11.78 14.43 -2.34
C VAL A 678 13.09 14.78 -3.03
N VAL A 679 14.07 15.22 -2.24
CA VAL A 679 15.40 15.58 -2.71
C VAL A 679 16.45 14.76 -1.98
N THR A 680 17.36 14.13 -2.71
CA THR A 680 18.48 13.37 -2.15
C THR A 680 19.80 13.74 -2.80
N GLY A 681 20.87 13.73 -2.00
CA GLY A 681 22.23 14.06 -2.43
C GLY A 681 23.13 14.40 -1.22
N ASP A 682 24.38 14.80 -1.46
CA ASP A 682 25.24 15.41 -0.43
C ASP A 682 24.81 16.88 -0.24
N ILE A 683 23.67 17.07 0.42
CA ILE A 683 22.94 18.33 0.50
C ILE A 683 22.81 18.85 1.92
N GLU A 684 22.71 20.17 2.03
CA GLU A 684 22.24 20.89 3.20
C GLU A 684 21.12 21.83 2.75
N VAL A 685 19.91 21.59 3.25
CA VAL A 685 18.81 22.55 3.10
C VAL A 685 19.19 23.77 3.92
N ALA A 686 18.93 24.97 3.39
CA ALA A 686 19.04 26.16 4.20
C ALA A 686 18.12 26.03 5.43
N ALA A 687 18.71 25.83 6.64
CA ALA A 687 17.93 25.97 7.87
C ALA A 687 17.14 27.29 7.79
N PRO A 688 15.82 27.27 8.04
CA PRO A 688 15.02 28.49 7.94
C PRO A 688 15.60 29.55 8.88
N PRO A 689 15.43 30.85 8.58
CA PRO A 689 15.88 31.92 9.48
C PRO A 689 15.50 31.65 10.94
N PHE A 690 14.25 31.29 11.16
CA PHE A 690 13.68 30.73 12.37
C PHE A 690 12.32 30.13 11.98
N THR A 691 11.68 29.40 12.90
CA THR A 691 10.30 28.92 12.72
C THR A 691 9.37 29.58 13.74
N VAL A 692 8.08 29.65 13.40
CA VAL A 692 6.99 30.04 14.30
C VAL A 692 5.90 29.00 14.10
N SER A 693 5.41 28.38 15.17
CA SER A 693 4.36 27.36 15.12
C SER A 693 3.56 27.30 16.42
N THR A 694 2.44 26.59 16.40
CA THR A 694 1.53 26.40 17.56
C THR A 694 1.44 24.90 17.86
N PRO A 695 2.39 24.33 18.64
CA PRO A 695 2.62 22.88 18.70
C PRO A 695 1.45 22.08 19.27
N ASN A 696 0.61 22.71 20.09
CA ASN A 696 -0.57 22.10 20.70
C ASN A 696 -1.88 22.53 20.01
N GLY A 697 -1.79 23.12 18.81
CA GLY A 697 -2.91 23.75 18.12
C GLY A 697 -3.22 25.16 18.65
N THR A 698 -4.38 25.68 18.25
CA THR A 698 -4.92 26.98 18.67
C THR A 698 -6.38 26.82 19.13
N PRO A 699 -6.95 27.80 19.84
CA PRO A 699 -8.37 27.79 20.17
C PRO A 699 -9.22 27.82 18.90
N SER A 700 -10.14 26.87 18.77
CA SER A 700 -11.17 26.84 17.72
C SER A 700 -12.57 27.15 18.27
N LEU A 701 -12.71 27.17 19.59
CA LEU A 701 -13.86 27.61 20.36
C LEU A 701 -13.33 28.42 21.56
N MET A 702 -14.02 29.49 21.94
CA MET A 702 -13.72 30.33 23.11
C MET A 702 -14.98 30.62 23.90
N ASP A 703 -14.88 30.59 25.22
CA ASP A 703 -15.98 30.97 26.12
C ASP A 703 -16.19 32.50 26.12
N PRO A 704 -17.44 33.01 26.09
CA PRO A 704 -17.72 34.44 26.14
C PRO A 704 -17.20 35.06 27.44
N GLY A 705 -16.55 36.23 27.34
CA GLY A 705 -16.00 36.94 28.50
C GLY A 705 -14.71 36.33 29.08
N VAL A 706 -14.19 35.22 28.53
CA VAL A 706 -13.00 34.52 29.04
C VAL A 706 -11.81 34.68 28.09
N PRO A 707 -10.65 35.23 28.52
CA PRO A 707 -9.43 35.21 27.73
C PRO A 707 -8.85 33.80 27.63
N GLU A 708 -8.43 33.39 26.44
CA GLU A 708 -7.91 32.03 26.17
C GLU A 708 -6.40 32.07 25.85
N SER A 709 -5.63 31.16 26.46
CA SER A 709 -4.18 31.03 26.23
C SER A 709 -3.85 29.80 25.38
N PHE A 710 -2.85 29.92 24.49
CA PHE A 710 -2.30 28.79 23.75
C PHE A 710 -0.78 28.87 23.59
N ASP A 711 -0.16 27.71 23.41
CA ASP A 711 1.28 27.56 23.26
C ASP A 711 1.77 27.95 21.86
N VAL A 712 2.85 28.71 21.81
CA VAL A 712 3.58 29.11 20.61
C VAL A 712 5.02 28.66 20.74
N ARG A 713 5.56 28.04 19.69
CA ARG A 713 6.96 27.67 19.59
C ARG A 713 7.66 28.55 18.55
N ILE A 714 8.73 29.22 18.97
CA ILE A 714 9.57 30.05 18.11
C ILE A 714 11.01 29.53 18.23
N ALA A 715 11.42 28.70 17.29
CA ALA A 715 12.75 28.10 17.29
C ALA A 715 13.70 28.87 16.35
N GLU A 716 14.80 29.39 16.91
CA GLU A 716 15.87 30.05 16.16
C GLU A 716 16.53 29.12 15.13
N GLY A 717 17.01 29.71 14.03
CA GLY A 717 17.67 28.99 12.94
C GLY A 717 18.91 29.72 12.45
N LYS A 718 18.89 30.25 11.22
CA LYS A 718 19.96 31.11 10.70
C LYS A 718 19.94 32.56 11.23
N GLU A 719 18.80 33.01 11.75
CA GLU A 719 18.60 34.31 12.40
C GLU A 719 18.27 34.07 13.88
N ASN A 720 18.81 34.92 14.75
CA ASN A 720 18.37 34.98 16.15
C ASN A 720 17.08 35.80 16.21
N ILE A 721 16.19 35.52 17.17
CA ILE A 721 14.98 36.33 17.33
C ILE A 721 15.34 37.71 17.86
N VAL A 722 14.80 38.76 17.23
CA VAL A 722 14.86 40.13 17.76
C VAL A 722 13.96 40.18 18.98
N SER A 723 14.55 40.09 20.17
CA SER A 723 13.84 40.12 21.44
C SER A 723 12.85 41.29 21.54
N GLY A 724 11.58 40.97 21.80
CA GLY A 724 10.44 41.89 21.84
C GLY A 724 9.65 42.01 20.52
N SER A 725 10.05 41.28 19.48
CA SER A 725 9.34 41.16 18.19
C SER A 725 8.27 40.06 18.17
N GLU A 726 8.27 39.19 19.18
CA GLU A 726 7.35 38.08 19.37
C GLU A 726 5.97 38.62 19.76
N ARG A 727 5.00 38.50 18.84
CA ARG A 727 3.67 39.13 18.95
C ARG A 727 2.55 38.16 18.59
N LEU A 728 1.48 38.21 19.38
CA LEU A 728 0.15 37.83 18.95
C LEU A 728 -0.48 39.04 18.25
N TYR A 729 -1.00 38.85 17.05
CA TYR A 729 -1.88 39.79 16.36
C TYR A 729 -3.30 39.23 16.40
N TYR A 730 -4.28 40.07 16.72
CA TYR A 730 -5.68 39.67 16.78
C TYR A 730 -6.59 40.81 16.34
N ARG A 731 -7.81 40.47 15.92
CA ARG A 731 -8.93 41.39 15.71
C ARG A 731 -10.23 40.64 15.95
N TYR A 732 -11.31 41.39 16.10
CA TYR A 732 -12.68 40.87 16.08
C TYR A 732 -13.40 41.53 14.90
N ASP A 733 -14.34 40.81 14.30
CA ASP A 733 -15.35 41.32 13.36
C ASP A 733 -14.76 42.02 12.12
N GLY A 734 -13.65 41.48 11.59
CA GLY A 734 -12.92 42.05 10.46
C GLY A 734 -12.28 43.43 10.75
N GLY A 735 -12.11 43.78 12.03
CA GLY A 735 -11.60 45.06 12.48
C GLY A 735 -10.12 45.35 12.14
N SER A 736 -9.56 46.38 12.78
CA SER A 736 -8.13 46.68 12.65
C SER A 736 -7.31 45.73 13.53
N TRP A 737 -6.24 45.16 12.96
CA TRP A 737 -5.29 44.31 13.69
C TRP A 737 -4.69 45.04 14.91
N GLN A 738 -4.95 44.47 16.09
CA GLN A 738 -4.29 44.80 17.35
C GLN A 738 -3.13 43.82 17.59
N ASN A 739 -2.25 44.10 18.55
CA ASN A 739 -1.20 43.16 18.91
C ASN A 739 -0.81 43.22 20.39
N MET A 740 -0.38 42.08 20.92
CA MET A 740 0.15 41.87 22.26
C MET A 740 1.49 41.13 22.19
N ALA A 741 2.35 41.32 23.18
CA ALA A 741 3.61 40.57 23.28
C ALA A 741 3.33 39.15 23.79
N LEU A 742 4.09 38.16 23.29
CA LEU A 742 4.04 36.80 23.81
C LEU A 742 4.77 36.69 25.16
N THR A 743 4.29 35.83 26.05
CA THR A 743 4.94 35.55 27.34
C THR A 743 5.94 34.41 27.17
N HIS A 744 7.23 34.63 27.44
CA HIS A 744 8.23 33.56 27.32
C HIS A 744 8.11 32.52 28.45
N LEU A 745 7.92 31.25 28.09
CA LEU A 745 7.79 30.13 29.04
C LEU A 745 9.13 29.43 29.31
N GLY A 746 10.09 29.55 28.39
CA GLY A 746 11.43 28.99 28.49
C GLY A 746 11.82 28.15 27.28
N GLY A 747 13.12 28.11 26.96
CA GLY A 747 13.58 27.50 25.71
C GLY A 747 13.05 28.28 24.50
N ASP A 748 12.47 27.57 23.54
CA ASP A 748 11.79 28.07 22.35
C ASP A 748 10.26 28.23 22.55
N MET A 749 9.74 28.06 23.78
CA MET A 749 8.30 28.10 24.08
C MET A 749 7.84 29.45 24.63
N TYR A 750 6.67 29.88 24.17
CA TYR A 750 5.97 31.10 24.51
C TYR A 750 4.47 30.82 24.68
N GLU A 751 3.77 31.69 25.40
CA GLU A 751 2.30 31.70 25.55
C GLU A 751 1.73 32.92 24.81
N ALA A 752 0.68 32.69 24.03
CA ALA A 752 -0.17 33.70 23.44
C ALA A 752 -1.53 33.71 24.16
N THR A 753 -1.93 34.86 24.71
CA THR A 753 -3.25 35.03 25.34
C THR A 753 -4.13 35.92 24.46
N LEU A 754 -5.19 35.35 23.90
CA LEU A 754 -6.26 36.10 23.24
C LEU A 754 -7.12 36.79 24.30
N PRO A 755 -7.50 38.06 24.11
CA PRO A 755 -8.45 38.70 25.01
C PRO A 755 -9.81 38.02 24.99
N ALA A 756 -10.59 38.25 26.05
CA ALA A 756 -11.98 37.80 26.16
C ALA A 756 -12.81 38.24 24.94
N PRO A 757 -13.41 37.31 24.19
CA PRO A 757 -14.36 37.63 23.14
C PRO A 757 -15.72 37.97 23.75
N MET A 758 -16.54 38.75 23.04
CA MET A 758 -17.96 38.96 23.37
C MET A 758 -18.81 37.99 22.56
N CYS A 759 -20.08 37.81 22.92
CA CYS A 759 -21.00 37.07 22.07
C CYS A 759 -21.14 37.69 20.68
N ASP A 760 -21.41 36.82 19.70
CA ASP A 760 -21.43 37.09 18.27
C ASP A 760 -20.13 37.66 17.66
N SER A 761 -19.02 37.76 18.42
CA SER A 761 -17.75 38.24 17.87
C SER A 761 -17.03 37.16 17.05
N GLU A 762 -16.40 37.58 15.96
CA GLU A 762 -15.59 36.74 15.07
C GLU A 762 -14.08 37.00 15.34
N PRO A 763 -13.44 36.30 16.30
CA PRO A 763 -12.01 36.46 16.58
C PRO A 763 -11.16 35.89 15.45
N GLU A 764 -10.30 36.73 14.89
CA GLU A 764 -9.26 36.36 13.92
C GLU A 764 -7.88 36.66 14.51
N PHE A 765 -6.92 35.75 14.39
CA PHE A 765 -5.60 35.91 14.99
C PHE A 765 -4.46 35.19 14.26
N TYR A 766 -3.24 35.70 14.43
CA TYR A 766 -2.01 35.06 13.99
C TYR A 766 -0.86 35.48 14.91
N VAL A 767 0.17 34.66 15.04
CA VAL A 767 1.39 35.01 15.77
C VAL A 767 2.51 35.35 14.81
N ALA A 768 3.43 36.23 15.20
CA ALA A 768 4.59 36.59 14.39
C ALA A 768 5.85 36.84 15.24
N ALA A 769 7.02 36.70 14.63
CA ALA A 769 8.29 37.15 15.17
C ALA A 769 9.20 37.67 14.05
N MET A 770 10.25 38.42 14.40
CA MET A 770 11.24 38.96 13.47
C MET A 770 12.65 38.49 13.83
N GLY A 771 13.40 38.02 12.84
CA GLY A 771 14.80 37.63 12.96
C GLY A 771 15.76 38.83 12.83
N ASP A 772 17.00 38.64 13.27
CA ASP A 772 18.02 39.68 13.36
C ASP A 772 18.60 40.16 12.01
N LEU A 773 18.27 39.50 10.90
CA LEU A 773 18.52 40.00 9.54
C LEU A 773 17.26 40.61 8.89
N GLY A 774 16.14 40.65 9.61
CA GLY A 774 14.91 41.34 9.23
C GLY A 774 13.85 40.44 8.60
N THR A 775 14.03 39.11 8.60
CA THR A 775 12.96 38.19 8.19
C THR A 775 11.81 38.25 9.19
N VAL A 776 10.56 38.33 8.72
CA VAL A 776 9.37 38.12 9.54
C VAL A 776 8.75 36.78 9.18
N ARG A 777 8.38 35.98 10.18
CA ARG A 777 7.55 34.77 9.99
C ARG A 777 6.32 34.83 10.87
N THR A 778 5.25 34.19 10.40
CA THR A 778 3.96 34.10 11.06
C THR A 778 3.53 32.64 11.21
N ALA A 779 2.63 32.38 12.18
CA ALA A 779 1.77 31.20 12.17
C ALA A 779 0.30 31.68 12.27
N PRO A 780 -0.58 31.33 11.31
CA PRO A 780 -0.30 30.51 10.13
C PRO A 780 0.65 31.23 9.13
N SER A 781 1.16 30.51 8.14
CA SER A 781 2.22 30.97 7.23
C SER A 781 1.83 32.19 6.37
N LEU A 782 0.54 32.36 6.09
CA LEU A 782 -0.05 33.52 5.38
C LEU A 782 -0.45 34.66 6.34
N GLY A 783 -0.36 34.45 7.65
CA GLY A 783 -0.59 35.46 8.69
C GLY A 783 -1.90 36.23 8.51
N PRO A 784 -1.87 37.55 8.23
CA PRO A 784 -3.07 38.38 8.12
C PRO A 784 -3.95 38.10 6.89
N ASP A 785 -3.43 37.40 5.87
CA ASP A 785 -4.18 37.09 4.64
C ASP A 785 -5.03 35.81 4.77
N ALA A 786 -4.69 34.92 5.71
CA ALA A 786 -5.48 33.76 6.11
C ALA A 786 -5.21 33.43 7.60
N PRO A 787 -5.77 34.20 8.55
CA PRO A 787 -5.52 34.04 9.98
C PRO A 787 -6.24 32.81 10.57
N TYR A 788 -5.84 32.40 11.78
CA TYR A 788 -6.65 31.49 12.59
C TYR A 788 -7.96 32.15 13.00
N GLN A 789 -8.99 31.35 13.22
CA GLN A 789 -10.32 31.77 13.65
C GLN A 789 -10.82 30.87 14.78
N ALA A 790 -11.60 31.42 15.71
CA ALA A 790 -12.31 30.65 16.72
C ALA A 790 -13.81 31.01 16.71
N ALA A 791 -14.67 30.06 17.05
CA ALA A 791 -16.07 30.36 17.35
C ALA A 791 -16.21 30.83 18.80
N VAL A 792 -17.27 31.58 19.13
CA VAL A 792 -17.53 32.09 20.49
C VAL A 792 -18.90 31.62 20.98
N GLY A 793 -18.96 31.05 22.18
CA GLY A 793 -20.20 30.56 22.81
C GLY A 793 -20.10 29.15 23.40
N GLU A 794 -21.15 28.73 24.11
CA GLU A 794 -21.26 27.37 24.67
C GLU A 794 -21.93 26.42 23.66
N ILE A 795 -21.45 25.18 23.56
CA ILE A 795 -22.08 24.14 22.74
C ILE A 795 -23.30 23.57 23.48
N VAL A 796 -24.49 23.98 23.06
CA VAL A 796 -25.78 23.45 23.54
C VAL A 796 -26.35 22.41 22.57
N THR A 797 -27.22 21.51 23.04
CA THR A 797 -27.88 20.51 22.19
C THR A 797 -29.37 20.82 22.00
N ASN A 798 -29.71 21.33 20.82
CA ASN A 798 -31.04 21.78 20.46
C ASN A 798 -31.85 20.73 19.69
N VAL A 799 -33.18 20.71 19.87
CA VAL A 799 -34.11 19.88 19.08
C VAL A 799 -34.44 20.61 17.78
N VAL A 800 -34.07 20.02 16.67
CA VAL A 800 -34.29 20.54 15.31
C VAL A 800 -35.62 20.06 14.72
N PHE A 801 -35.98 18.82 15.03
CA PHE A 801 -37.16 18.14 14.53
C PHE A 801 -37.66 17.12 15.56
N GLU A 802 -38.98 16.98 15.71
CA GLU A 802 -39.61 15.95 16.53
C GLU A 802 -40.91 15.45 15.87
N GLU A 803 -41.18 14.15 15.96
CA GLU A 803 -42.41 13.50 15.48
C GLU A 803 -42.70 12.18 16.22
N GLY A 804 -43.75 12.18 17.05
CA GLY A 804 -44.27 11.01 17.77
C GLY A 804 -45.58 10.43 17.21
N PHE A 805 -45.96 10.75 15.97
CA PHE A 805 -47.15 10.27 15.26
C PHE A 805 -48.51 10.50 15.96
N ASN A 806 -48.54 11.29 17.05
CA ASN A 806 -49.68 11.55 17.94
C ASN A 806 -50.91 12.18 17.27
N SER A 807 -50.82 12.58 16.00
CA SER A 807 -51.98 13.00 15.19
C SER A 807 -52.91 11.84 14.80
N GLY A 808 -52.47 10.58 14.95
CA GLY A 808 -53.21 9.38 14.51
C GLY A 808 -53.16 9.16 12.99
N SER A 809 -52.28 9.86 12.29
CA SER A 809 -52.05 9.74 10.84
C SER A 809 -50.60 10.10 10.49
N PHE A 810 -50.11 9.73 9.31
CA PHE A 810 -48.79 10.18 8.88
C PHE A 810 -48.76 11.71 8.67
N PRO A 811 -47.70 12.41 9.10
CA PRO A 811 -47.63 13.87 9.02
C PRO A 811 -47.59 14.40 7.59
N THR A 812 -47.83 15.70 7.42
CA THR A 812 -47.75 16.33 6.09
C THR A 812 -46.33 16.23 5.54
N GLY A 813 -46.20 15.78 4.28
CA GLY A 813 -44.91 15.61 3.62
C GLY A 813 -44.25 14.24 3.84
N TRP A 814 -44.71 13.46 4.82
CA TRP A 814 -44.33 12.05 4.94
C TRP A 814 -45.04 11.22 3.86
N SER A 815 -44.41 10.13 3.44
CA SER A 815 -45.01 9.17 2.50
C SER A 815 -44.72 7.74 2.92
N SER A 816 -45.64 6.83 2.63
CA SER A 816 -45.51 5.43 2.99
C SER A 816 -45.98 4.48 1.89
N THR A 817 -45.42 3.27 1.88
CA THR A 817 -45.74 2.19 0.94
C THR A 817 -45.85 0.85 1.68
N GLY A 818 -46.34 -0.20 1.02
CA GLY A 818 -46.63 -1.48 1.68
C GLY A 818 -47.77 -1.36 2.69
N ILE A 819 -47.56 -1.87 3.92
CA ILE A 819 -48.57 -1.91 4.99
C ILE A 819 -48.26 -0.97 6.18
N TRP A 820 -47.38 0.02 5.97
CA TRP A 820 -47.14 1.09 6.95
C TRP A 820 -48.43 1.85 7.28
N ASN A 821 -48.76 1.96 8.57
CA ASN A 821 -49.90 2.70 9.11
C ASN A 821 -49.52 3.40 10.42
N VAL A 822 -50.38 4.31 10.93
CA VAL A 822 -50.25 4.88 12.28
C VAL A 822 -51.35 4.27 13.16
N THR A 823 -51.00 3.80 14.36
CA THR A 823 -51.92 3.04 15.21
C THR A 823 -51.59 3.17 16.71
N SER A 824 -52.61 2.95 17.54
CA SER A 824 -52.50 2.73 19.00
C SER A 824 -52.72 1.25 19.38
N SER A 825 -52.94 0.38 18.38
CA SER A 825 -53.15 -1.06 18.57
C SER A 825 -51.85 -1.83 18.42
N CYS A 826 -51.81 -3.07 18.92
CA CYS A 826 -50.62 -3.95 18.85
C CYS A 826 -49.42 -3.49 19.72
N SER A 827 -49.67 -2.68 20.75
CA SER A 827 -48.71 -2.28 21.78
C SER A 827 -47.99 -3.47 22.43
N ILE A 828 -46.74 -3.23 22.88
CA ILE A 828 -45.95 -4.14 23.73
C ILE A 828 -45.70 -3.57 25.13
N GLY A 829 -46.21 -2.37 25.41
CA GLY A 829 -45.89 -1.52 26.55
C GLY A 829 -46.21 -0.06 26.21
N ASP A 830 -46.00 0.84 27.18
CA ASP A 830 -46.17 2.28 26.96
C ASP A 830 -45.21 2.76 25.85
N SER A 831 -45.72 3.57 24.91
CA SER A 831 -44.97 4.18 23.80
C SER A 831 -43.94 5.21 24.30
N CYS A 832 -42.95 5.53 23.47
CA CYS A 832 -41.90 6.47 23.85
C CYS A 832 -42.36 7.92 23.82
N ASP A 833 -43.21 8.29 22.86
CA ASP A 833 -43.78 9.63 22.76
C ASP A 833 -45.29 9.57 22.52
N GLY A 834 -46.05 9.49 23.61
CA GLY A 834 -47.52 9.57 23.57
C GLY A 834 -48.20 8.22 23.36
N GLY A 835 -49.17 8.14 22.42
CA GLY A 835 -50.18 7.07 22.40
C GLY A 835 -50.44 6.37 21.07
N THR A 836 -49.74 6.76 20.00
CA THR A 836 -49.84 6.16 18.66
C THR A 836 -48.50 6.22 17.97
N TRP A 837 -48.13 5.19 17.21
CA TRP A 837 -46.82 5.07 16.54
C TRP A 837 -46.98 4.64 15.08
N ALA A 838 -45.92 4.80 14.29
CA ALA A 838 -45.83 4.19 12.97
C ALA A 838 -45.63 2.67 13.09
N TYR A 839 -46.37 1.89 12.30
CA TYR A 839 -46.39 0.43 12.38
C TYR A 839 -46.40 -0.21 10.99
N TYR A 840 -45.49 -1.16 10.77
CA TYR A 840 -45.48 -2.06 9.62
C TYR A 840 -46.10 -3.41 10.00
N GLY A 841 -47.41 -3.52 9.82
CA GLY A 841 -48.18 -4.74 10.08
C GLY A 841 -49.68 -4.50 10.04
N ASP A 842 -50.47 -5.56 9.95
CA ASP A 842 -51.94 -5.50 9.96
C ASP A 842 -52.44 -5.30 11.39
N THR A 843 -53.15 -4.20 11.65
CA THR A 843 -53.68 -3.84 12.98
C THR A 843 -54.76 -4.78 13.52
N SER A 844 -55.33 -5.65 12.66
CA SER A 844 -56.35 -6.63 13.05
C SER A 844 -55.75 -7.97 13.53
N THR A 845 -54.56 -8.33 13.04
CA THR A 845 -53.83 -9.56 13.44
C THR A 845 -52.64 -9.27 14.35
N CYS A 846 -52.15 -8.03 14.37
CA CYS A 846 -50.89 -7.61 14.99
C CYS A 846 -49.67 -8.38 14.45
N THR A 847 -49.68 -8.71 13.16
CA THR A 847 -48.54 -9.28 12.43
C THR A 847 -48.40 -8.68 11.03
N PHE A 848 -47.23 -8.80 10.42
CA PHE A 848 -47.02 -8.41 9.00
C PHE A 848 -47.42 -9.49 7.99
N ASN A 849 -48.09 -10.56 8.44
CA ASN A 849 -48.45 -11.70 7.58
C ASN A 849 -49.62 -11.36 6.64
N THR A 850 -49.30 -10.99 5.40
CA THR A 850 -50.27 -10.77 4.32
C THR A 850 -50.59 -12.05 3.53
N GLY A 851 -49.95 -13.19 3.86
CA GLY A 851 -50.03 -14.44 3.09
C GLY A 851 -49.16 -14.46 1.82
N ALA A 852 -48.34 -13.44 1.60
CA ALA A 852 -47.34 -13.35 0.53
C ALA A 852 -46.12 -12.53 0.98
N ALA A 853 -45.07 -12.49 0.17
CA ALA A 853 -43.95 -11.57 0.37
C ALA A 853 -44.40 -10.12 0.17
N ASN A 854 -43.93 -9.21 1.02
CA ASN A 854 -44.35 -7.81 1.02
C ASN A 854 -43.26 -6.88 1.54
N GLN A 855 -43.09 -5.73 0.88
CA GLN A 855 -42.13 -4.69 1.27
C GLN A 855 -42.76 -3.30 1.26
N GLY A 856 -42.20 -2.40 2.07
CA GLY A 856 -42.66 -1.03 2.14
C GLY A 856 -41.70 -0.11 2.91
N GLU A 857 -41.71 1.14 2.49
CA GLU A 857 -40.92 2.23 3.05
C GLU A 857 -41.83 3.24 3.73
N LEU A 858 -41.36 3.78 4.85
CA LEU A 858 -41.81 5.04 5.43
C LEU A 858 -40.71 6.07 5.20
N LEU A 859 -41.08 7.21 4.63
CA LEU A 859 -40.18 8.33 4.32
C LEU A 859 -40.66 9.58 5.05
N SER A 860 -39.76 10.26 5.74
CA SER A 860 -40.03 11.58 6.32
C SER A 860 -40.27 12.64 5.24
N ALA A 861 -40.85 13.76 5.64
CA ALA A 861 -40.68 15.01 4.88
C ALA A 861 -39.18 15.34 4.74
N PRO A 862 -38.75 16.06 3.67
CA PRO A 862 -37.40 16.59 3.57
C PRO A 862 -37.06 17.50 4.77
N LEU A 863 -35.92 17.24 5.41
CA LEU A 863 -35.42 17.95 6.58
C LEU A 863 -34.03 18.52 6.26
N THR A 864 -33.86 19.82 6.42
CA THR A 864 -32.52 20.45 6.34
C THR A 864 -31.83 20.30 7.68
N LEU A 865 -30.67 19.63 7.71
CA LEU A 865 -29.85 19.51 8.91
C LEU A 865 -29.08 20.83 9.12
N PRO A 866 -29.05 21.40 10.34
CA PRO A 866 -28.25 22.59 10.61
C PRO A 866 -26.76 22.27 10.57
N THR A 867 -25.94 23.29 10.37
CA THR A 867 -24.48 23.18 10.54
C THR A 867 -24.14 23.37 12.01
N PRO A 868 -23.61 22.35 12.71
CA PRO A 868 -23.16 22.52 14.09
C PRO A 868 -21.85 23.32 14.14
N PRO A 869 -21.53 23.92 15.30
CA PRO A 869 -20.25 24.60 15.50
C PRO A 869 -19.07 23.61 15.50
N PRO A 870 -17.81 24.10 15.44
CA PRO A 870 -16.63 23.28 15.65
C PRO A 870 -16.73 22.44 16.94
N GLY A 871 -16.58 21.12 16.82
CA GLY A 871 -16.75 20.17 17.94
C GLY A 871 -18.21 19.76 18.24
N GLY A 872 -19.20 20.38 17.61
CA GLY A 872 -20.61 20.01 17.72
C GLY A 872 -21.00 18.81 16.83
N THR A 873 -22.18 18.24 17.10
CA THR A 873 -22.71 17.05 16.40
C THR A 873 -24.15 17.26 15.92
N VAL A 874 -24.61 16.45 14.96
CA VAL A 874 -26.03 16.31 14.62
C VAL A 874 -26.39 14.83 14.72
N VAL A 875 -27.45 14.50 15.47
CA VAL A 875 -27.87 13.11 15.72
C VAL A 875 -29.36 12.93 15.43
N VAL A 876 -29.70 11.80 14.80
CA VAL A 876 -31.09 11.33 14.64
C VAL A 876 -31.36 10.27 15.69
N GLU A 877 -32.42 10.44 16.45
CA GLU A 877 -32.88 9.50 17.48
C GLU A 877 -34.30 9.02 17.14
N PHE A 878 -34.62 7.75 17.39
CA PHE A 878 -36.01 7.28 17.43
C PHE A 878 -36.16 6.03 18.29
N CYS A 879 -37.33 5.86 18.90
CA CYS A 879 -37.69 4.60 19.53
C CYS A 879 -38.25 3.61 18.52
N TYR A 880 -37.98 2.32 18.74
CA TYR A 880 -38.59 1.26 17.94
C TYR A 880 -38.80 -0.04 18.70
N THR A 881 -39.74 -0.85 18.19
CA THR A 881 -39.89 -2.26 18.53
C THR A 881 -39.82 -3.07 17.24
N LEU A 882 -39.01 -4.12 17.21
CA LEU A 882 -38.87 -5.00 16.04
C LEU A 882 -39.06 -6.45 16.47
N GLN A 883 -39.97 -7.15 15.78
CA GLN A 883 -40.06 -8.60 15.85
C GLN A 883 -40.19 -9.21 14.46
N THR A 884 -39.20 -10.00 14.07
CA THR A 884 -39.14 -10.74 12.79
C THR A 884 -38.84 -12.22 13.03
N GLU A 885 -38.56 -12.98 11.97
CA GLU A 885 -37.96 -14.32 12.08
C GLU A 885 -36.56 -14.36 12.75
N ASN A 886 -35.92 -13.20 12.97
CA ASN A 886 -34.57 -13.08 13.54
C ASN A 886 -33.51 -13.90 12.77
N ASN A 887 -33.58 -13.88 11.44
CA ASN A 887 -32.61 -14.51 10.54
C ASN A 887 -32.15 -13.49 9.48
N PRO A 888 -30.83 -13.32 9.23
CA PRO A 888 -30.33 -12.38 8.22
C PRO A 888 -30.76 -12.66 6.76
N SER A 889 -31.32 -13.85 6.47
CA SER A 889 -31.69 -14.28 5.11
C SER A 889 -33.16 -14.07 4.73
N TYR A 890 -34.01 -13.67 5.68
CA TYR A 890 -35.45 -13.45 5.49
C TYR A 890 -35.76 -11.97 5.76
N ASP A 891 -36.64 -11.64 6.70
CA ASP A 891 -37.04 -10.26 7.01
C ASP A 891 -35.86 -9.27 7.20
N ILE A 892 -36.01 -8.07 6.64
CA ILE A 892 -35.05 -6.98 6.71
C ILE A 892 -35.77 -5.68 7.09
N ALA A 893 -35.49 -5.17 8.28
CA ALA A 893 -35.75 -3.79 8.66
C ALA A 893 -34.46 -2.96 8.57
N ARG A 894 -34.49 -1.83 7.85
CA ARG A 894 -33.36 -0.87 7.77
C ARG A 894 -33.80 0.57 8.00
N PHE A 895 -32.99 1.30 8.76
CA PHE A 895 -32.99 2.75 8.77
C PHE A 895 -31.93 3.26 7.79
N SER A 896 -32.23 4.28 7.00
CA SER A 896 -31.30 4.85 6.02
C SER A 896 -31.61 6.29 5.68
N ILE A 897 -30.62 7.01 5.13
CA ILE A 897 -30.81 8.34 4.55
C ILE A 897 -30.47 8.27 3.05
N PRO A 898 -31.46 8.36 2.14
CA PRO A 898 -31.23 8.18 0.70
C PRO A 898 -30.28 9.23 0.13
N GLY A 899 -29.27 8.77 -0.60
CA GLY A 899 -28.18 9.61 -1.12
C GLY A 899 -26.91 9.58 -0.26
N SER A 900 -27.00 9.16 1.00
CA SER A 900 -25.87 9.03 1.92
C SER A 900 -25.30 7.59 1.99
N SER A 901 -24.22 7.42 2.76
CA SER A 901 -23.69 6.12 3.16
C SER A 901 -24.48 5.43 4.30
N ILE A 902 -25.40 6.13 4.98
CA ILE A 902 -26.13 5.61 6.14
C ILE A 902 -27.23 4.65 5.69
N ASN A 903 -27.01 3.36 6.00
CA ASN A 903 -27.93 2.27 5.71
C ASN A 903 -27.78 1.14 6.75
N VAL A 904 -28.43 1.31 7.90
CA VAL A 904 -28.28 0.48 9.10
C VAL A 904 -29.39 -0.57 9.19
N ARG A 905 -29.04 -1.85 9.36
CA ARG A 905 -30.02 -2.91 9.66
C ARG A 905 -30.38 -2.86 11.14
N MET A 906 -31.67 -2.88 11.44
CA MET A 906 -32.16 -2.82 12.82
C MET A 906 -32.01 -4.16 13.54
N SER A 907 -31.84 -4.09 14.86
CA SER A 907 -31.76 -5.26 15.76
C SER A 907 -33.14 -5.64 16.28
N GLU A 908 -33.35 -6.90 16.63
CA GLU A 908 -34.61 -7.34 17.25
C GLU A 908 -34.83 -6.70 18.63
N SER A 909 -36.04 -6.17 18.85
CA SER A 909 -36.50 -5.58 20.12
C SER A 909 -37.96 -5.98 20.44
N PRO A 910 -38.28 -7.29 20.52
CA PRO A 910 -39.66 -7.78 20.46
C PRO A 910 -40.50 -7.60 21.74
N THR A 911 -39.87 -7.19 22.84
CA THR A 911 -40.45 -7.13 24.19
C THR A 911 -40.31 -5.76 24.89
N GLN A 912 -39.62 -4.79 24.30
CA GLN A 912 -39.49 -3.44 24.85
C GLN A 912 -39.19 -2.43 23.73
N TRP A 913 -39.65 -1.19 23.91
CA TRP A 913 -39.17 -0.07 23.11
C TRP A 913 -37.68 0.14 23.34
N THR A 914 -36.93 0.35 22.26
CA THR A 914 -35.49 0.55 22.27
C THR A 914 -35.17 1.81 21.49
N THR A 915 -34.37 2.71 22.06
CA THR A 915 -33.88 3.90 21.36
C THR A 915 -32.76 3.51 20.39
N PHE A 916 -32.86 4.01 19.16
CA PHE A 916 -31.80 4.05 18.17
C PHE A 916 -31.30 5.49 18.06
N THR A 917 -29.97 5.66 18.01
CA THR A 917 -29.30 6.95 17.81
C THR A 917 -28.29 6.79 16.68
N GLN A 918 -28.27 7.73 15.74
CA GLN A 918 -27.38 7.76 14.59
C GLN A 918 -26.76 9.15 14.44
N ASP A 919 -25.44 9.22 14.43
CA ASP A 919 -24.70 10.43 14.07
C ASP A 919 -24.90 10.72 12.56
N VAL A 920 -25.29 11.95 12.25
CA VAL A 920 -25.50 12.49 10.91
C VAL A 920 -24.72 13.79 10.67
N THR A 921 -23.75 14.11 11.54
CA THR A 921 -22.94 15.34 11.52
C THR A 921 -22.27 15.58 10.16
N ALA A 922 -21.84 14.52 9.48
CA ALA A 922 -21.22 14.59 8.15
C ALA A 922 -22.18 15.05 7.02
N MET A 923 -23.49 15.17 7.27
CA MET A 923 -24.50 15.73 6.36
C MET A 923 -25.05 17.09 6.87
N ALA A 924 -24.33 17.74 7.78
CA ALA A 924 -24.61 19.11 8.22
C ALA A 924 -24.80 20.06 7.03
N GLY A 925 -25.87 20.86 7.05
CA GLY A 925 -26.25 21.76 5.94
C GLY A 925 -27.01 21.08 4.78
N GLU A 926 -27.04 19.76 4.69
CA GLU A 926 -27.77 19.04 3.63
C GLU A 926 -29.28 18.95 3.92
N THR A 927 -30.08 18.79 2.85
CA THR A 927 -31.51 18.45 2.98
C THR A 927 -31.72 16.96 2.74
N VAL A 928 -31.99 16.24 3.82
CA VAL A 928 -32.09 14.78 3.87
C VAL A 928 -33.54 14.30 3.97
N GLN A 929 -33.77 13.01 3.74
CA GLN A 929 -35.01 12.33 4.15
C GLN A 929 -34.66 11.09 4.98
N LEU A 930 -35.38 10.88 6.07
CA LEU A 930 -35.23 9.70 6.91
C LEU A 930 -36.08 8.55 6.31
N ARG A 931 -35.50 7.37 6.13
CA ARG A 931 -36.18 6.19 5.56
C ARG A 931 -36.15 5.01 6.53
N TRP A 932 -37.34 4.49 6.83
CA TRP A 932 -37.54 3.19 7.48
C TRP A 932 -38.09 2.20 6.44
N HIS A 933 -37.24 1.28 5.98
CA HIS A 933 -37.56 0.27 4.97
C HIS A 933 -37.75 -1.10 5.62
N PHE A 934 -38.87 -1.77 5.34
CA PHE A 934 -39.14 -3.15 5.76
C PHE A 934 -39.44 -4.02 4.54
N ASP A 935 -38.73 -5.13 4.40
CA ASP A 935 -38.96 -6.17 3.38
C ASP A 935 -39.04 -7.53 4.07
N THR A 936 -40.09 -8.31 3.81
CA THR A 936 -40.18 -9.69 4.34
C THR A 936 -39.28 -10.66 3.60
N VAL A 937 -38.78 -10.29 2.41
CA VAL A 937 -37.98 -11.09 1.46
C VAL A 937 -38.73 -12.31 0.89
N ASP A 938 -39.47 -13.06 1.70
CA ASP A 938 -40.39 -14.10 1.25
C ASP A 938 -41.77 -14.06 1.98
N GLY A 939 -42.62 -15.04 1.68
CA GLY A 939 -44.02 -15.11 2.16
C GLY A 939 -44.29 -16.21 3.19
N VAL A 940 -43.23 -16.78 3.78
CA VAL A 940 -43.27 -17.92 4.70
C VAL A 940 -43.04 -17.42 6.12
N LEU A 941 -43.71 -18.01 7.11
CA LEU A 941 -43.50 -17.74 8.55
C LEU A 941 -43.67 -16.28 9.05
N ASN A 942 -44.08 -15.31 8.21
CA ASN A 942 -44.36 -13.89 8.50
C ASN A 942 -45.32 -13.54 9.67
N ASN A 943 -45.71 -14.49 10.52
CA ASN A 943 -46.62 -14.32 11.66
C ASN A 943 -45.91 -13.73 12.91
N PHE A 944 -45.10 -12.69 12.70
CA PHE A 944 -44.40 -11.92 13.73
C PHE A 944 -44.89 -10.47 13.73
N ARG A 945 -44.65 -9.72 14.81
CA ARG A 945 -45.26 -8.39 15.00
C ARG A 945 -44.87 -7.40 13.92
N GLY A 946 -43.63 -7.43 13.43
CA GLY A 946 -43.09 -6.45 12.48
C GLY A 946 -42.40 -5.30 13.19
N TRP A 947 -42.43 -4.12 12.58
CA TRP A 947 -41.67 -2.95 13.04
C TRP A 947 -42.60 -1.83 13.50
N GLN A 948 -42.39 -1.34 14.72
CA GLN A 948 -43.00 -0.14 15.29
C GLN A 948 -41.93 0.93 15.45
N VAL A 949 -42.22 2.18 15.07
CA VAL A 949 -41.32 3.34 15.14
C VAL A 949 -42.06 4.51 15.77
N ASP A 950 -41.44 5.18 16.73
CA ASP A 950 -42.03 6.22 17.57
C ASP A 950 -40.99 7.24 18.03
N GLY A 951 -41.42 8.44 18.43
CA GLY A 951 -40.57 9.49 19.00
C GLY A 951 -39.32 9.81 18.15
N VAL A 952 -39.50 10.12 16.87
CA VAL A 952 -38.41 10.47 15.96
C VAL A 952 -37.96 11.91 16.27
N VAL A 953 -36.71 12.08 16.70
CA VAL A 953 -36.13 13.37 17.06
C VAL A 953 -34.83 13.58 16.26
N VAL A 954 -34.57 14.80 15.81
CA VAL A 954 -33.23 15.20 15.35
C VAL A 954 -32.72 16.27 16.30
N ARG A 955 -31.53 16.04 16.87
CA ARG A 955 -30.83 16.99 17.73
C ARG A 955 -29.60 17.51 17.00
N ALA A 956 -29.26 18.77 17.23
CA ALA A 956 -28.03 19.35 16.75
C ALA A 956 -27.38 20.20 17.83
N SER A 957 -26.05 20.15 17.88
CA SER A 957 -25.26 21.15 18.56
C SER A 957 -25.47 22.51 17.89
N GLY A 958 -25.82 23.51 18.69
CA GLY A 958 -25.72 24.92 18.32
C GLY A 958 -24.67 25.60 19.19
N LEU A 959 -24.22 26.79 18.79
CA LEU A 959 -23.70 27.76 19.75
C LEU A 959 -24.91 28.47 20.34
N GLU A 960 -25.04 28.43 21.66
CA GLU A 960 -25.75 29.46 22.38
C GLU A 960 -24.71 30.35 23.04
N CYS A 961 -24.92 31.65 22.87
CA CYS A 961 -24.08 32.67 23.45
C CYS A 961 -24.99 33.55 24.28
N GLU A 962 -25.21 33.14 25.54
CA GLU A 962 -25.68 34.07 26.54
C GLU A 962 -24.46 34.90 26.95
N ASP A 963 -24.54 36.22 26.78
CA ASP A 963 -23.59 37.11 27.43
C ASP A 963 -23.64 36.81 28.94
N VAL A 964 -22.55 36.26 29.47
CA VAL A 964 -22.31 36.32 30.91
C VAL A 964 -22.15 37.80 31.19
N ASP A 965 -23.22 38.45 31.71
CA ASP A 965 -23.24 39.88 32.08
C ASP A 965 -21.87 40.22 32.67
N PRO A 966 -21.03 41.02 31.97
CA PRO A 966 -19.65 41.22 32.40
C PRO A 966 -19.71 41.75 33.83
N PRO A 967 -18.97 41.17 34.79
CA PRO A 967 -19.10 41.53 36.18
C PRO A 967 -18.86 43.03 36.30
N CYS A 968 -19.94 43.77 36.56
CA CYS A 968 -19.95 45.22 36.36
C CYS A 968 -18.76 45.81 37.13
N GLY A 969 -17.96 46.64 36.46
CA GLY A 969 -16.68 47.10 37.00
C GLY A 969 -16.89 47.65 38.41
N LEU A 970 -15.92 47.48 39.33
CA LEU A 970 -16.14 47.55 40.79
C LEU A 970 -16.98 48.74 41.35
N ALA A 971 -17.14 49.86 40.63
CA ALA A 971 -17.99 50.99 41.02
C ALA A 971 -19.05 51.40 39.96
N ASP A 972 -19.24 50.61 38.92
CA ASP A 972 -20.26 50.71 37.87
C ASP A 972 -21.47 49.90 38.33
N LEU A 973 -22.45 50.59 38.94
CA LEU A 973 -23.57 49.99 39.67
C LEU A 973 -24.85 49.91 38.84
N ASN A 974 -24.91 50.62 37.71
CA ASN A 974 -25.95 50.46 36.71
C ASN A 974 -25.52 49.60 35.50
N CYS A 975 -24.24 49.22 35.43
CA CYS A 975 -23.64 48.41 34.38
C CYS A 975 -23.69 49.08 32.98
N ASP A 976 -23.55 50.42 32.93
CA ASP A 976 -23.62 51.20 31.67
C ASP A 976 -22.26 51.41 30.97
N GLY A 977 -21.16 50.92 31.57
CA GLY A 977 -19.81 51.08 31.06
C GLY A 977 -19.11 52.36 31.56
N PHE A 978 -19.70 53.06 32.53
CA PHE A 978 -19.21 54.36 32.97
C PHE A 978 -19.52 54.68 34.45
N VAL A 979 -18.51 54.61 35.32
CA VAL A 979 -18.61 55.06 36.72
C VAL A 979 -18.89 56.57 36.76
N GLY A 980 -20.14 56.93 37.03
CA GLY A 980 -20.66 58.28 36.85
C GLY A 980 -21.65 58.73 37.92
N SER A 981 -22.44 59.75 37.56
CA SER A 981 -23.40 60.38 38.48
C SER A 981 -24.61 59.50 38.79
N GLU A 982 -24.87 58.47 37.99
CA GLU A 982 -26.00 57.56 38.18
C GLU A 982 -25.62 56.47 39.20
N ASP A 983 -24.41 55.91 39.11
CA ASP A 983 -23.83 55.01 40.13
C ASP A 983 -23.67 55.71 41.47
N LEU A 984 -23.21 56.97 41.46
CA LEU A 984 -23.14 57.78 42.66
C LEU A 984 -24.51 57.97 43.30
N ALA A 985 -25.59 58.05 42.51
CA ALA A 985 -26.95 58.10 43.06
C ALA A 985 -27.39 56.75 43.65
N ILE A 986 -26.95 55.62 43.06
CA ILE A 986 -27.21 54.26 43.58
C ILE A 986 -26.45 54.01 44.89
N LEU A 987 -25.16 54.38 44.96
CA LEU A 987 -24.34 54.26 46.16
C LEU A 987 -24.86 55.16 47.30
N LEU A 988 -25.12 56.44 47.02
CA LEU A 988 -25.71 57.35 48.02
C LEU A 988 -27.14 56.94 48.43
N GLY A 989 -27.89 56.28 47.54
CA GLY A 989 -29.20 55.69 47.84
C GLY A 989 -29.13 54.48 48.79
N SER A 990 -27.98 53.80 48.83
CA SER A 990 -27.72 52.59 49.61
C SER A 990 -27.01 52.84 50.95
N TRP A 991 -26.77 54.11 51.31
CA TRP A 991 -25.94 54.53 52.44
C TRP A 991 -26.38 53.94 53.80
N GLY A 992 -25.49 53.19 54.44
CA GLY A 992 -25.75 52.45 55.69
C GLY A 992 -25.56 50.93 55.56
N PRO A 993 -26.07 50.14 56.52
CA PRO A 993 -25.87 48.68 56.52
C PRO A 993 -26.47 48.01 55.28
N CYS A 994 -25.65 47.30 54.51
CA CYS A 994 -26.00 46.81 53.16
C CYS A 994 -25.27 45.49 52.83
N VAL A 995 -25.32 44.54 53.77
CA VAL A 995 -24.58 43.26 53.69
C VAL A 995 -24.84 42.52 52.38
N GLY A 996 -23.80 42.45 51.53
CA GLY A 996 -23.85 41.74 50.25
C GLY A 996 -24.62 42.45 49.13
N CYS A 997 -24.78 43.77 49.22
CA CYS A 997 -25.36 44.58 48.14
C CYS A 997 -24.26 45.16 47.22
N PRO A 998 -24.53 45.43 45.94
CA PRO A 998 -23.50 45.89 45.00
C PRO A 998 -22.80 47.21 45.34
N ALA A 999 -23.39 48.05 46.21
CA ALA A 999 -22.83 49.34 46.62
C ALA A 999 -21.84 49.27 47.79
N ASP A 1000 -21.68 48.10 48.43
CA ASP A 1000 -20.68 47.81 49.47
C ASP A 1000 -19.38 47.36 48.78
N LEU A 1001 -18.57 48.35 48.38
CA LEU A 1001 -17.43 48.16 47.46
C LEU A 1001 -16.18 47.64 48.19
N ASN A 1002 -16.10 47.83 49.51
CA ASN A 1002 -15.03 47.28 50.34
C ASN A 1002 -15.40 45.92 50.99
N GLY A 1003 -16.69 45.53 50.98
CA GLY A 1003 -17.19 44.29 51.56
C GLY A 1003 -17.29 44.27 53.08
N ASP A 1004 -17.36 45.44 53.74
CA ASP A 1004 -17.41 45.54 55.21
C ASP A 1004 -18.81 45.33 55.81
N GLY A 1005 -19.84 45.28 54.98
CA GLY A 1005 -21.24 45.13 55.35
C GLY A 1005 -22.02 46.45 55.42
N SER A 1006 -21.39 47.58 55.08
CA SER A 1006 -22.03 48.90 55.09
C SER A 1006 -21.51 49.86 54.01
N VAL A 1007 -22.42 50.50 53.29
CA VAL A 1007 -22.08 51.57 52.34
C VAL A 1007 -21.79 52.85 53.09
N GLY A 1008 -20.57 53.36 52.97
CA GLY A 1008 -20.09 54.53 53.67
C GLY A 1008 -19.10 55.38 52.87
N SER A 1009 -18.30 56.16 53.61
CA SER A 1009 -17.33 57.08 53.03
C SER A 1009 -16.14 56.39 52.37
N GLU A 1010 -15.90 55.11 52.66
CA GLU A 1010 -14.80 54.34 52.06
C GLU A 1010 -15.20 53.83 50.67
N ASP A 1011 -16.43 53.33 50.51
CA ASP A 1011 -17.03 52.95 49.21
C ASP A 1011 -17.16 54.14 48.27
N LEU A 1012 -17.62 55.28 48.81
CA LEU A 1012 -17.65 56.53 48.05
C LEU A 1012 -16.26 56.96 47.58
N ALA A 1013 -15.21 56.70 48.37
CA ALA A 1013 -13.84 57.01 47.98
C ALA A 1013 -13.32 56.03 46.90
N ILE A 1014 -13.71 54.75 46.95
CA ILE A 1014 -13.43 53.77 45.90
C ILE A 1014 -14.10 54.20 44.59
N MET A 1015 -15.40 54.50 44.61
CA MET A 1015 -16.16 54.96 43.44
C MET A 1015 -15.58 56.24 42.82
N LEU A 1016 -15.30 57.26 43.63
CA LEU A 1016 -14.69 58.50 43.12
C LEU A 1016 -13.26 58.30 42.59
N GLY A 1017 -12.57 57.24 43.02
CA GLY A 1017 -11.27 56.84 42.48
C GLY A 1017 -11.34 56.15 41.12
N LEU A 1018 -12.50 55.61 40.75
CA LEU A 1018 -12.76 54.89 39.50
C LEU A 1018 -13.58 55.70 38.48
N TRP A 1019 -13.84 56.99 38.77
CA TRP A 1019 -14.73 57.85 37.98
C TRP A 1019 -14.29 58.04 36.51
N GLY A 1020 -15.16 57.63 35.58
CA GLY A 1020 -14.86 57.60 34.15
C GLY A 1020 -15.36 56.32 33.49
N PRO A 1021 -14.89 55.98 32.27
CA PRO A 1021 -15.17 54.69 31.65
C PRO A 1021 -14.73 53.56 32.57
N SER A 1022 -15.60 52.60 32.84
CA SER A 1022 -15.20 51.35 33.47
C SER A 1022 -14.45 50.52 32.43
N ASN A 1023 -13.16 50.28 32.66
CA ASN A 1023 -12.49 49.17 31.98
C ASN A 1023 -12.97 47.88 32.66
N PRO A 1024 -13.30 46.83 31.89
CA PRO A 1024 -13.51 45.49 32.45
C PRO A 1024 -12.22 44.94 33.11
#